data_AF-A0A493U0F8-F1
#
_entry.id   AF-A0A493U0F8-F1
#
_cell.length_a   1.000
_cell.length_b   1.000
_cell.length_c   1.000
_cell.angle_alpha   90.00
_cell.angle_beta   90.00
_cell.angle_gamma   90.00
#
_symmetry.space_group_name_H-M   'P 1'
#
loop_
_entity.id
_entity.type
_entity.pdbx_description
1 polymer ?
#
loop_
_entity_poly.entity_id
_entity_poly.type
_entity_poly.pdbx_seq_one_letter_code
_entity_poly.pdbx_strand_id
1 'polypeptide(L)'
;MVARSLLDTLKEVSDDERDCIAVLERISRLADDSEPTVRAELMEQVPHIAMFCQENRPSIPYAFSKYLLPIVVRYLADQNNQVRKTSQAALLVLLEQELIERYDVETKVCPVLIDLTAPDSNDDVKTEAVAIMCKMASMVGKDITERLVLPRFCEMCCDCRMFHVRKVCAANFGDICSVVGQQATEEMLLPRFFQLCSDNVWGVRKACAECFMAVSCATSQEVRRTKLSTLFINLISDPSRWVRQAAFQSLGPFISTFANPSSSGQYFKEEDGKNPEDHGSSQENSEQIRTPEDVTAEDEHNRTEDLSSRVDSDDFARKLENAVGDQNAVANHSQRESDFQAESPFHCTSSSEPCGEAADENERSSHRCTAGLREAGRSSQETSLSEQELYNSFHFWRTPLPEIDIDFELQQTSEIILDREIQELTMPVSPNIPMATRKELEEMIENLEPHIDDPDVKAQVEVLSAALRASSLDPQEETTSSVGKGTDSQAELTISDQQNFKPILGDIVPLIGDAVENMDSTLHYIHNDSDLSTNSSFSPDEERKSKVQDVVPQALLDQYLSMTDPSRAQTVDTEIAKHCAYSLPGVALTLGRQNWHCLKDTYETLASDMQWKVRRTLAFSIHELAVILGDQLTAGDLVPVFNGFLKDLDEVRIGVLKHLHDFLKLLHLDKRREYLYQLQEFLVTDNSRNWRFRAELAEQLILLLDLYSARDIYDYLRPIAFSLCADKVSSVRWISYKLVSEMVKKLYMASTSTFVVDLMNELVEKFCRCRKWSGRQTFVFICQTISEDDCLPMDQFAVHLLPHLLHLASDRVPNVRVLLAKTLKQTLLEKEYFLNSANSHQEAVEQTIMALQMDDDSDVKYFASIHPASTKIADDAMSTASSTY
;
A
#
# COMPACT_ATOMS: atom_id res chain seq x y z
N MET A 1 -2.82 26.47 -27.89
CA MET A 1 -4.20 26.43 -28.44
C MET A 1 -4.33 25.46 -29.60
N VAL A 2 -3.69 25.70 -30.77
CA VAL A 2 -3.84 24.84 -31.97
C VAL A 2 -3.47 23.38 -31.71
N ALA A 3 -2.50 23.09 -30.84
CA ALA A 3 -2.12 21.72 -30.52
C ALA A 3 -3.27 20.94 -29.84
N ARG A 4 -4.05 21.58 -28.97
CA ARG A 4 -5.15 20.92 -28.22
C ARG A 4 -6.33 20.47 -29.08
N SER A 5 -6.53 21.04 -30.27
CA SER A 5 -7.59 20.63 -31.19
C SER A 5 -7.17 19.52 -32.17
N LEU A 6 -5.90 19.12 -32.20
CA LEU A 6 -5.36 18.16 -33.18
C LEU A 6 -6.07 16.80 -33.13
N LEU A 7 -6.36 16.32 -31.91
CA LEU A 7 -7.05 15.04 -31.72
C LEU A 7 -8.49 15.08 -32.23
N ASP A 8 -9.20 16.20 -32.03
CA ASP A 8 -10.58 16.34 -32.46
C ASP A 8 -10.66 16.53 -33.98
N THR A 9 -9.72 17.29 -34.58
CA THR A 9 -9.57 17.34 -36.05
C THR A 9 -9.27 15.96 -36.65
N LEU A 10 -8.46 15.12 -35.98
CA LEU A 10 -8.21 13.74 -36.44
C LEU A 10 -9.47 12.85 -36.38
N LYS A 11 -10.31 13.00 -35.33
CA LYS A 11 -11.60 12.32 -35.25
C LYS A 11 -12.59 12.80 -36.32
N GLU A 12 -12.58 14.08 -36.68
CA GLU A 12 -13.43 14.61 -37.75
C GLU A 12 -13.05 14.10 -39.16
N VAL A 13 -11.82 13.63 -39.37
CA VAL A 13 -11.33 13.09 -40.66
C VAL A 13 -11.02 11.59 -40.63
N SER A 14 -11.48 10.85 -39.61
CA SER A 14 -11.15 9.42 -39.43
C SER A 14 -11.57 8.52 -40.59
N ASP A 15 -12.58 8.94 -41.36
CA ASP A 15 -13.14 8.20 -42.50
C ASP A 15 -12.28 8.27 -43.79
N ASP A 16 -11.30 9.18 -43.89
CA ASP A 16 -10.37 9.25 -45.04
C ASP A 16 -8.90 9.18 -44.61
N GLU A 17 -8.22 8.11 -45.03
CA GLU A 17 -6.78 7.86 -44.84
C GLU A 17 -5.92 9.07 -45.25
N ARG A 18 -6.26 9.75 -46.34
CA ARG A 18 -5.46 10.82 -46.92
C ARG A 18 -5.52 12.08 -46.08
N ASP A 19 -6.69 12.42 -45.56
CA ASP A 19 -6.86 13.59 -44.70
C ASP A 19 -6.28 13.32 -43.30
N CYS A 20 -6.41 12.09 -42.78
CA CYS A 20 -5.66 11.63 -41.60
C CYS A 20 -4.14 11.80 -41.79
N ILE A 21 -3.58 11.33 -42.90
CA ILE A 21 -2.15 11.50 -43.24
C ILE A 21 -1.78 12.97 -43.41
N ALA A 22 -2.63 13.78 -44.04
CA ALA A 22 -2.40 15.21 -44.21
C ALA A 22 -2.34 15.94 -42.86
N VAL A 23 -3.18 15.58 -41.88
CA VAL A 23 -3.11 16.13 -40.52
C VAL A 23 -1.85 15.66 -39.79
N LEU A 24 -1.46 14.39 -39.90
CA LEU A 24 -0.20 13.87 -39.33
C LEU A 24 1.05 14.57 -39.93
N GLU A 25 1.02 14.94 -41.21
CA GLU A 25 2.05 15.77 -41.84
C GLU A 25 2.04 17.24 -41.37
N ARG A 26 0.93 17.76 -40.84
CA ARG A 26 0.89 19.09 -40.19
C ARG A 26 1.39 19.01 -38.76
N ILE A 27 1.05 17.94 -38.03
CA ILE A 27 1.62 17.63 -36.71
C ILE A 27 3.15 17.56 -36.79
N SER A 28 3.67 16.87 -37.81
CA SER A 28 5.12 16.77 -38.07
C SER A 28 5.79 18.14 -38.27
N ARG A 29 5.11 19.09 -38.91
CA ARG A 29 5.62 20.46 -39.12
C ARG A 29 5.48 21.34 -37.88
N LEU A 30 4.43 21.13 -37.08
CA LEU A 30 4.26 21.80 -35.77
C LEU A 30 5.35 21.38 -34.78
N ALA A 31 5.94 20.19 -34.97
CA ALA A 31 7.06 19.72 -34.15
C ALA A 31 8.40 20.45 -34.41
N ASP A 32 8.45 21.32 -35.42
CA ASP A 32 9.63 22.15 -35.75
C ASP A 32 9.44 23.63 -35.35
N ASP A 33 8.41 23.94 -34.55
CA ASP A 33 8.16 25.29 -34.05
C ASP A 33 9.31 25.79 -33.14
N SER A 34 9.70 27.05 -33.32
CA SER A 34 10.73 27.69 -32.49
C SER A 34 10.31 27.85 -31.02
N GLU A 35 9.01 27.91 -30.73
CA GLU A 35 8.46 28.20 -29.41
C GLU A 35 8.35 26.93 -28.54
N PRO A 36 9.12 26.79 -27.44
CA PRO A 36 9.09 25.59 -26.62
C PRO A 36 7.73 25.28 -25.99
N THR A 37 6.89 26.27 -25.70
CA THR A 37 5.55 26.04 -25.15
C THR A 37 4.60 25.37 -26.16
N VAL A 38 4.73 25.68 -27.46
CA VAL A 38 3.98 24.98 -28.53
C VAL A 38 4.42 23.53 -28.62
N ARG A 39 5.73 23.28 -28.55
CA ARG A 39 6.30 21.93 -28.64
C ARG A 39 5.98 21.08 -27.41
N ALA A 40 5.94 21.66 -26.21
CA ALA A 40 5.44 20.99 -25.01
C ALA A 40 3.94 20.69 -25.11
N GLU A 41 3.09 21.66 -25.49
CA GLU A 41 1.63 21.44 -25.62
C GLU A 41 1.29 20.40 -26.69
N LEU A 42 2.08 20.29 -27.77
CA LEU A 42 1.97 19.18 -28.72
C LEU A 42 2.28 17.82 -28.06
N MET A 43 3.35 17.73 -27.28
CA MET A 43 3.78 16.48 -26.66
C MET A 43 2.80 15.98 -25.58
N GLU A 44 2.09 16.88 -24.90
CA GLU A 44 0.94 16.53 -24.03
C GLU A 44 -0.18 15.78 -24.79
N GLN A 45 -0.33 16.00 -26.10
CA GLN A 45 -1.38 15.35 -26.91
C GLN A 45 -0.92 14.04 -27.56
N VAL A 46 0.39 13.78 -27.67
CA VAL A 46 0.91 12.62 -28.42
C VAL A 46 0.38 11.27 -27.91
N PRO A 47 0.26 10.98 -26.59
CA PRO A 47 -0.33 9.73 -26.12
C PRO A 47 -1.77 9.52 -26.57
N HIS A 48 -2.61 10.56 -26.53
CA HIS A 48 -4.00 10.49 -26.97
C HIS A 48 -4.11 10.31 -28.50
N ILE A 49 -3.22 10.93 -29.27
CA ILE A 49 -3.15 10.77 -30.72
C ILE A 49 -2.63 9.36 -31.08
N ALA A 50 -1.69 8.81 -30.31
CA ALA A 50 -1.19 7.45 -30.50
C ALA A 50 -2.27 6.38 -30.25
N MET A 51 -3.09 6.54 -29.21
CA MET A 51 -4.29 5.72 -28.99
C MET A 51 -5.22 5.75 -30.21
N PHE A 52 -5.56 6.93 -30.71
CA PHE A 52 -6.37 7.07 -31.93
C PHE A 52 -5.74 6.39 -33.15
N CYS A 53 -4.40 6.47 -33.33
CA CYS A 53 -3.70 5.76 -34.40
C CYS A 53 -3.73 4.23 -34.24
N GLN A 54 -3.77 3.70 -33.02
CA GLN A 54 -3.87 2.27 -32.73
C GLN A 54 -5.31 1.77 -32.92
N GLU A 55 -6.33 2.54 -32.52
CA GLU A 55 -7.74 2.27 -32.81
C GLU A 55 -8.01 2.22 -34.33
N ASN A 56 -7.43 3.16 -35.09
CA ASN A 56 -7.58 3.26 -36.54
C ASN A 56 -6.47 2.54 -37.33
N ARG A 57 -5.75 1.61 -36.69
CA ARG A 57 -4.63 0.86 -37.30
C ARG A 57 -4.95 0.16 -38.62
N PRO A 58 -6.17 -0.35 -38.91
CA PRO A 58 -6.50 -0.89 -40.23
C PRO A 58 -6.41 0.13 -41.37
N SER A 59 -6.74 1.39 -41.10
CA SER A 59 -6.72 2.49 -42.07
C SER A 59 -5.35 3.17 -42.16
N ILE A 60 -4.65 3.31 -41.03
CA ILE A 60 -3.36 4.04 -40.94
C ILE A 60 -2.26 3.23 -40.22
N PRO A 61 -1.89 2.02 -40.72
CA PRO A 61 -1.12 1.01 -39.99
C PRO A 61 0.31 1.40 -39.55
N TYR A 62 0.85 2.50 -40.06
CA TYR A 62 2.19 3.01 -39.73
C TYR A 62 2.19 4.46 -39.25
N ALA A 63 1.03 5.05 -38.91
CA ALA A 63 0.93 6.46 -38.54
C ALA A 63 1.83 6.83 -37.35
N PHE A 64 1.74 6.06 -36.26
CA PHE A 64 2.53 6.32 -35.05
C PHE A 64 4.04 6.19 -35.29
N SER A 65 4.49 5.04 -35.82
CA SER A 65 5.92 4.72 -36.00
C SER A 65 6.63 5.57 -37.07
N LYS A 66 5.87 6.16 -38.00
CA LYS A 66 6.36 7.05 -39.07
C LYS A 66 6.31 8.54 -38.73
N TYR A 67 5.25 9.02 -38.07
CA TYR A 67 5.03 10.46 -37.86
C TYR A 67 5.20 10.90 -36.40
N LEU A 68 4.81 10.09 -35.42
CA LEU A 68 4.75 10.50 -34.01
C LEU A 68 6.00 10.07 -33.23
N LEU A 69 6.43 8.82 -33.37
CA LEU A 69 7.61 8.30 -32.68
C LEU A 69 8.90 9.10 -32.98
N PRO A 70 9.18 9.56 -34.22
CA PRO A 70 10.35 10.41 -34.49
C PRO A 70 10.30 11.77 -33.77
N ILE A 71 9.11 12.30 -33.47
CA ILE A 71 8.95 13.54 -32.69
C ILE A 71 9.29 13.27 -31.21
N VAL A 72 8.73 12.19 -30.64
CA VAL A 72 9.03 11.76 -29.26
C VAL A 72 10.54 11.55 -29.09
N VAL A 73 11.16 10.75 -29.96
CA VAL A 73 12.60 10.46 -29.90
C VAL A 73 13.44 11.73 -30.03
N ARG A 74 13.11 12.64 -30.95
CA ARG A 74 13.82 13.92 -31.11
C ARG A 74 13.69 14.82 -29.87
N TYR A 75 12.53 14.85 -29.23
CA TYR A 75 12.28 15.71 -28.07
C TYR A 75 12.91 15.19 -26.77
N LEU A 76 13.29 13.91 -26.67
CA LEU A 76 14.14 13.42 -25.56
C LEU A 76 15.47 14.19 -25.48
N ALA A 77 15.98 14.65 -26.63
CA ALA A 77 17.24 15.39 -26.76
C ALA A 77 17.06 16.92 -26.81
N ASP A 78 15.89 17.46 -26.43
CA ASP A 78 15.62 18.89 -26.61
C ASP A 78 16.45 19.81 -25.70
N GLN A 79 16.79 20.98 -26.24
CA GLN A 79 17.50 22.02 -25.48
C GLN A 79 16.64 22.57 -24.32
N ASN A 80 15.30 22.54 -24.44
CA ASN A 80 14.40 23.03 -23.40
C ASN A 80 13.99 21.92 -22.42
N ASN A 81 14.29 22.14 -21.13
CA ASN A 81 14.01 21.17 -20.05
C ASN A 81 12.51 20.81 -19.93
N GLN A 82 11.57 21.72 -20.24
CA GLN A 82 10.14 21.41 -20.19
C GLN A 82 9.73 20.48 -21.33
N VAL A 83 10.23 20.72 -22.55
CA VAL A 83 9.92 19.86 -23.71
C VAL A 83 10.48 18.46 -23.49
N ARG A 84 11.72 18.33 -22.99
CA ARG A 84 12.28 17.02 -22.60
C ARG A 84 11.40 16.31 -21.58
N LYS A 85 11.05 16.96 -20.47
CA LYS A 85 10.26 16.32 -19.40
C LYS A 85 8.87 15.90 -19.86
N THR A 86 8.18 16.72 -20.66
CA THR A 86 6.91 16.31 -21.28
C THR A 86 7.10 15.13 -22.25
N SER A 87 8.20 15.08 -23.01
CA SER A 87 8.50 13.96 -23.93
C SER A 87 8.92 12.68 -23.23
N GLN A 88 9.62 12.78 -22.10
CA GLN A 88 9.97 11.67 -21.22
C GLN A 88 8.70 11.08 -20.59
N ALA A 89 7.78 11.93 -20.11
CA ALA A 89 6.48 11.50 -19.59
C ALA A 89 5.60 10.85 -20.68
N ALA A 90 5.51 11.46 -21.86
CA ALA A 90 4.76 10.90 -22.99
C ALA A 90 5.34 9.54 -23.44
N LEU A 91 6.68 9.41 -23.50
CA LEU A 91 7.33 8.13 -23.81
C LEU A 91 6.96 7.03 -22.81
N LEU A 92 6.97 7.32 -21.50
CA LEU A 92 6.58 6.35 -20.48
C LEU A 92 5.12 5.90 -20.66
N VAL A 93 4.17 6.83 -20.83
CA VAL A 93 2.76 6.49 -21.07
C VAL A 93 2.58 5.64 -22.34
N LEU A 94 3.31 5.94 -23.41
CA LEU A 94 3.27 5.15 -24.66
C LEU A 94 3.84 3.73 -24.49
N LEU A 95 4.79 3.53 -23.58
CA LEU A 95 5.35 2.21 -23.26
C LEU A 95 4.44 1.42 -22.30
N GLU A 96 3.92 2.08 -21.26
CA GLU A 96 2.97 1.53 -20.28
C GLU A 96 1.64 1.09 -20.93
N GLN A 97 1.27 1.69 -22.06
CA GLN A 97 0.09 1.33 -22.87
C GLN A 97 0.41 0.38 -24.04
N GLU A 98 1.64 -0.15 -24.12
CA GLU A 98 2.14 -1.04 -25.19
C GLU A 98 1.98 -0.46 -26.63
N LEU A 99 1.93 0.87 -26.78
CA LEU A 99 1.74 1.57 -28.05
C LEU A 99 3.02 1.66 -28.90
N ILE A 100 4.18 1.27 -28.35
CA ILE A 100 5.46 1.20 -29.07
C ILE A 100 5.93 -0.25 -29.16
N GLU A 101 6.11 -0.74 -30.38
CA GLU A 101 6.66 -2.09 -30.63
C GLU A 101 8.12 -2.17 -30.15
N ARG A 102 8.50 -3.26 -29.47
CA ARG A 102 9.85 -3.40 -28.86
C ARG A 102 11.01 -3.17 -29.84
N TYR A 103 10.85 -3.54 -31.11
CA TYR A 103 11.81 -3.27 -32.18
C TYR A 103 12.00 -1.76 -32.46
N ASP A 104 10.92 -0.98 -32.40
CA ASP A 104 10.95 0.48 -32.56
C ASP A 104 11.59 1.16 -31.33
N VAL A 105 11.38 0.60 -30.13
CA VAL A 105 12.11 1.02 -28.93
C VAL A 105 13.61 0.75 -29.06
N GLU A 106 13.98 -0.49 -29.44
CA GLU A 106 15.38 -0.91 -29.62
C GLU A 106 16.12 -0.06 -30.65
N THR A 107 15.50 0.19 -31.82
CA THR A 107 16.19 0.81 -32.97
C THR A 107 16.10 2.34 -33.01
N LYS A 108 15.14 2.96 -32.31
CA LYS A 108 14.93 4.43 -32.34
C LYS A 108 15.10 5.09 -30.97
N VAL A 109 14.65 4.46 -29.87
CA VAL A 109 14.65 5.07 -28.53
C VAL A 109 15.96 4.79 -27.78
N CYS A 110 16.38 3.52 -27.72
CA CYS A 110 17.59 3.12 -27.00
C CYS A 110 18.87 3.86 -27.44
N PRO A 111 19.16 4.07 -28.76
CA PRO A 111 20.37 4.77 -29.18
C PRO A 111 20.42 6.22 -28.68
N VAL A 112 19.30 6.93 -28.77
CA VAL A 112 19.22 8.33 -28.32
C VAL A 112 19.36 8.44 -26.80
N LEU A 113 18.82 7.50 -26.02
CA LEU A 113 19.06 7.48 -24.57
C LEU A 113 20.53 7.18 -24.25
N ILE A 114 21.17 6.25 -24.96
CA ILE A 114 22.61 5.95 -24.79
C ILE A 114 23.45 7.20 -25.08
N ASP A 115 23.21 7.88 -26.20
CA ASP A 115 23.89 9.14 -26.57
C ASP A 115 23.64 10.25 -25.52
N LEU A 116 22.41 10.41 -25.03
CA LEU A 116 22.09 11.40 -24.00
C LEU A 116 22.77 11.12 -22.65
N THR A 117 23.15 9.88 -22.37
CA THR A 117 23.95 9.54 -21.18
C THR A 117 25.46 9.72 -21.37
N ALA A 118 25.96 10.04 -22.57
CA ALA A 118 27.39 10.04 -22.91
C ALA A 118 28.27 10.87 -21.94
N PRO A 119 29.59 10.58 -21.82
CA PRO A 119 30.47 11.20 -20.81
C PRO A 119 30.59 12.74 -20.90
N ASP A 120 30.33 13.29 -22.08
CA ASP A 120 30.34 14.71 -22.44
C ASP A 120 28.93 15.36 -22.45
N SER A 121 27.86 14.58 -22.33
CA SER A 121 26.49 15.09 -22.18
C SER A 121 26.27 15.80 -20.84
N ASN A 122 25.45 16.85 -20.86
CA ASN A 122 25.08 17.68 -19.71
C ASN A 122 24.44 16.85 -18.58
N ASP A 123 24.78 17.17 -17.32
CA ASP A 123 24.55 16.26 -16.19
C ASP A 123 23.07 16.17 -15.77
N ASP A 124 22.29 17.24 -15.95
CA ASP A 124 20.81 17.20 -15.87
C ASP A 124 20.24 16.18 -16.87
N VAL A 125 20.65 16.30 -18.14
CA VAL A 125 20.15 15.49 -19.27
C VAL A 125 20.55 14.03 -19.11
N LYS A 126 21.78 13.79 -18.66
CA LYS A 126 22.33 12.48 -18.32
C LYS A 126 21.52 11.83 -17.19
N THR A 127 21.23 12.57 -16.12
CA THR A 127 20.45 12.09 -14.97
C THR A 127 18.99 11.78 -15.34
N GLU A 128 18.36 12.62 -16.17
CA GLU A 128 17.04 12.36 -16.76
C GLU A 128 17.06 11.09 -17.64
N ALA A 129 18.03 10.96 -18.55
CA ALA A 129 18.13 9.82 -19.45
C ALA A 129 18.39 8.49 -18.72
N VAL A 130 19.22 8.48 -17.67
CA VAL A 130 19.43 7.31 -16.78
C VAL A 130 18.11 6.80 -16.24
N ALA A 131 17.28 7.69 -15.67
CA ALA A 131 16.01 7.30 -15.05
C ALA A 131 15.03 6.69 -16.07
N ILE A 132 15.00 7.19 -17.31
CA ILE A 132 14.18 6.62 -18.38
C ILE A 132 14.71 5.27 -18.86
N MET A 133 16.03 5.10 -19.04
CA MET A 133 16.59 3.78 -19.37
C MET A 133 16.26 2.73 -18.30
N CYS A 134 16.30 3.10 -17.02
CA CYS A 134 15.98 2.19 -15.93
C CYS A 134 14.51 1.74 -15.96
N LYS A 135 13.57 2.70 -16.04
CA LYS A 135 12.13 2.39 -16.17
C LYS A 135 11.80 1.56 -17.42
N MET A 136 12.50 1.81 -18.52
CA MET A 136 12.22 1.16 -19.80
C MET A 136 12.73 -0.29 -19.88
N ALA A 137 13.69 -0.69 -19.04
CA ALA A 137 14.29 -2.03 -19.04
C ALA A 137 13.27 -3.16 -18.91
N SER A 138 12.34 -3.06 -17.96
CA SER A 138 11.28 -4.06 -17.74
C SER A 138 10.31 -4.18 -18.93
N MET A 139 10.09 -3.10 -19.68
CA MET A 139 9.14 -3.04 -20.80
C MET A 139 9.74 -3.58 -22.11
N VAL A 140 11.05 -3.38 -22.34
CA VAL A 140 11.77 -4.00 -23.48
C VAL A 140 12.17 -5.45 -23.22
N GLY A 141 12.35 -5.83 -21.96
CA GLY A 141 12.69 -7.19 -21.53
C GLY A 141 14.20 -7.50 -21.58
N LYS A 142 14.53 -8.76 -21.24
CA LYS A 142 15.89 -9.21 -20.91
C LYS A 142 16.93 -8.99 -22.01
N ASP A 143 16.73 -9.51 -23.23
CA ASP A 143 17.75 -9.43 -24.32
C ASP A 143 18.17 -7.98 -24.62
N ILE A 144 17.20 -7.10 -24.87
CA ILE A 144 17.46 -5.69 -25.18
C ILE A 144 18.14 -4.99 -23.99
N THR A 145 17.72 -5.31 -22.77
CA THR A 145 18.32 -4.76 -21.55
C THR A 145 19.77 -5.22 -21.38
N GLU A 146 20.07 -6.52 -21.48
CA GLU A 146 21.43 -7.06 -21.34
C GLU A 146 22.39 -6.57 -22.43
N ARG A 147 21.87 -6.40 -23.66
CA ARG A 147 22.67 -6.04 -24.84
C ARG A 147 22.93 -4.55 -24.99
N LEU A 148 21.95 -3.69 -24.66
CA LEU A 148 22.03 -2.24 -24.89
C LEU A 148 22.08 -1.41 -23.60
N VAL A 149 21.26 -1.73 -22.60
CA VAL A 149 21.12 -0.90 -21.39
C VAL A 149 22.18 -1.24 -20.34
N LEU A 150 22.39 -2.53 -20.05
CA LEU A 150 23.28 -3.04 -19.02
C LEU A 150 24.74 -2.58 -19.16
N PRO A 151 25.38 -2.55 -20.36
CA PRO A 151 26.76 -2.08 -20.48
C PRO A 151 26.88 -0.60 -20.08
N ARG A 152 25.97 0.25 -20.58
CA ARG A 152 25.95 1.68 -20.26
C ARG A 152 25.62 1.92 -18.79
N PHE A 153 24.68 1.16 -18.22
CA PHE A 153 24.36 1.20 -16.80
C PHE A 153 25.56 0.87 -15.90
N CYS A 154 26.36 -0.14 -16.25
CA CYS A 154 27.59 -0.47 -15.53
C CYS A 154 28.64 0.65 -15.55
N GLU A 155 28.72 1.42 -16.65
CA GLU A 155 29.59 2.59 -16.75
C GLU A 155 29.07 3.78 -15.92
N MET A 156 27.76 4.04 -15.95
CA MET A 156 27.11 5.12 -15.19
C MET A 156 27.18 4.90 -13.67
N CYS A 157 27.11 3.65 -13.21
CA CYS A 157 27.39 3.27 -11.82
C CYS A 157 28.80 3.68 -11.35
N CYS A 158 29.73 3.91 -12.28
CA CYS A 158 31.11 4.29 -12.02
C CYS A 158 31.42 5.75 -12.45
N ASP A 159 30.42 6.59 -12.73
CA ASP A 159 30.67 7.98 -13.15
C ASP A 159 31.41 8.74 -12.04
N CYS A 160 32.70 9.00 -12.28
CA CYS A 160 33.60 9.62 -11.32
C CYS A 160 33.41 11.14 -11.17
N ARG A 161 32.56 11.76 -11.98
CA ARG A 161 32.25 13.19 -11.95
C ARG A 161 30.97 13.47 -11.17
N MET A 162 29.92 12.68 -11.39
CA MET A 162 28.56 13.03 -10.96
C MET A 162 27.93 12.04 -10.00
N PHE A 163 27.77 12.43 -8.74
CA PHE A 163 27.11 11.59 -7.73
C PHE A 163 25.59 11.48 -7.94
N HIS A 164 24.93 12.45 -8.58
CA HIS A 164 23.50 12.36 -8.91
C HIS A 164 23.20 11.17 -9.83
N VAL A 165 24.03 10.97 -10.88
CA VAL A 165 23.95 9.81 -11.78
C VAL A 165 24.07 8.50 -10.99
N ARG A 166 25.05 8.41 -10.09
CA ARG A 166 25.26 7.23 -9.23
C ARG A 166 24.13 7.02 -8.21
N LYS A 167 23.53 8.10 -7.66
CA LYS A 167 22.34 8.07 -6.77
C LYS A 167 21.13 7.50 -7.51
N VAL A 168 20.89 7.90 -8.77
CA VAL A 168 19.81 7.34 -9.59
C VAL A 168 20.10 5.89 -10.00
N CYS A 169 21.33 5.54 -10.37
CA CYS A 169 21.70 4.16 -10.68
C CYS A 169 21.50 3.24 -9.45
N ALA A 170 21.90 3.69 -8.26
CA ALA A 170 21.68 2.98 -7.00
C ALA A 170 20.19 2.79 -6.68
N ALA A 171 19.36 3.83 -6.86
CA ALA A 171 17.93 3.76 -6.58
C ALA A 171 17.18 2.76 -7.47
N ASN A 172 17.55 2.65 -8.75
CA ASN A 172 16.92 1.74 -9.72
C ASN A 172 17.67 0.39 -9.87
N PHE A 173 18.66 0.12 -9.00
CA PHE A 173 19.59 -1.00 -9.19
C PHE A 173 18.89 -2.36 -9.10
N GLY A 174 17.94 -2.49 -8.18
CA GLY A 174 17.13 -3.70 -8.02
C GLY A 174 16.28 -4.03 -9.24
N ASP A 175 15.72 -3.02 -9.90
CA ASP A 175 14.87 -3.19 -11.09
C ASP A 175 15.67 -3.79 -12.23
N ILE A 176 16.86 -3.23 -12.52
CA ILE A 176 17.79 -3.78 -13.53
C ILE A 176 18.18 -5.22 -13.19
N CYS A 177 18.52 -5.51 -11.93
CA CYS A 177 18.85 -6.88 -11.49
C CYS A 177 17.69 -7.87 -11.74
N SER A 178 16.44 -7.44 -11.51
CA SER A 178 15.26 -8.29 -11.74
C SER A 178 15.02 -8.63 -13.22
N VAL A 179 15.34 -7.70 -14.13
CA VAL A 179 15.14 -7.86 -15.58
C VAL A 179 16.24 -8.70 -16.23
N VAL A 180 17.50 -8.54 -15.82
CA VAL A 180 18.62 -9.35 -16.36
C VAL A 180 18.70 -10.72 -15.67
N GLY A 181 18.21 -10.83 -14.43
CA GLY A 181 18.20 -12.06 -13.65
C GLY A 181 19.58 -12.44 -13.10
N GLN A 182 19.68 -13.66 -12.56
CA GLN A 182 20.77 -14.02 -11.65
C GLN A 182 22.17 -13.92 -12.26
N GLN A 183 22.41 -14.54 -13.42
CA GLN A 183 23.77 -14.66 -13.98
C GLN A 183 24.39 -13.27 -14.26
N ALA A 184 23.71 -12.42 -15.02
CA ALA A 184 24.18 -11.07 -15.32
C ALA A 184 24.26 -10.19 -14.06
N THR A 185 23.38 -10.41 -13.07
CA THR A 185 23.46 -9.73 -11.78
C THR A 185 24.77 -10.09 -11.05
N GLU A 186 25.07 -11.38 -10.93
CA GLU A 186 26.23 -11.87 -10.18
C GLU A 186 27.57 -11.62 -10.89
N GLU A 187 27.62 -11.70 -12.22
CA GLU A 187 28.83 -11.47 -13.02
C GLU A 187 29.12 -9.97 -13.26
N MET A 188 28.11 -9.17 -13.64
CA MET A 188 28.32 -7.80 -14.13
C MET A 188 27.93 -6.71 -13.13
N LEU A 189 26.81 -6.89 -12.41
CA LEU A 189 26.24 -5.84 -11.55
C LEU A 189 26.83 -5.82 -10.14
N LEU A 190 27.00 -6.96 -9.46
CA LEU A 190 27.51 -6.98 -8.08
C LEU A 190 28.85 -6.25 -7.87
N PRO A 191 29.85 -6.34 -8.77
CA PRO A 191 31.08 -5.55 -8.64
C PRO A 191 30.83 -4.03 -8.62
N ARG A 192 29.76 -3.55 -9.28
CA ARG A 192 29.31 -2.15 -9.29
C ARG A 192 28.52 -1.81 -8.03
N PHE A 193 27.65 -2.73 -7.60
CA PHE A 193 26.86 -2.57 -6.36
C PHE A 193 27.77 -2.43 -5.14
N PHE A 194 28.86 -3.20 -5.06
CA PHE A 194 29.82 -3.11 -3.96
C PHE A 194 30.56 -1.77 -3.94
N GLN A 195 30.80 -1.17 -5.12
CA GLN A 195 31.38 0.16 -5.26
C GLN A 195 30.39 1.25 -4.82
N LEU A 196 29.12 1.16 -5.23
CA LEU A 196 28.06 2.10 -4.82
C LEU A 196 27.73 2.02 -3.32
N CYS A 197 27.75 0.82 -2.74
CA CYS A 197 27.64 0.62 -1.28
C CYS A 197 28.85 1.18 -0.51
N SER A 198 29.97 1.44 -1.19
CA SER A 198 31.21 2.01 -0.63
C SER A 198 31.47 3.45 -1.12
N ASP A 199 30.48 4.11 -1.72
CA ASP A 199 30.62 5.44 -2.31
C ASP A 199 30.96 6.48 -1.22
N ASN A 200 31.75 7.50 -1.56
CA ASN A 200 32.03 8.61 -0.64
C ASN A 200 30.74 9.37 -0.25
N VAL A 201 29.76 9.45 -1.16
CA VAL A 201 28.50 10.19 -0.96
C VAL A 201 27.47 9.32 -0.25
N TRP A 202 27.09 9.70 0.97
CA TRP A 202 26.14 8.96 1.80
C TRP A 202 24.77 8.76 1.12
N GLY A 203 24.32 9.71 0.28
CA GLY A 203 23.07 9.60 -0.46
C GLY A 203 23.06 8.47 -1.50
N VAL A 204 24.22 8.05 -2.00
CA VAL A 204 24.34 6.88 -2.90
C VAL A 204 24.29 5.59 -2.08
N ARG A 205 25.02 5.53 -0.95
CA ARG A 205 25.01 4.38 -0.03
C ARG A 205 23.62 4.13 0.58
N LYS A 206 22.88 5.21 0.89
CA LYS A 206 21.48 5.16 1.35
C LYS A 206 20.58 4.50 0.30
N ALA A 207 20.64 4.95 -0.95
CA ALA A 207 19.86 4.36 -2.04
C ALA A 207 20.20 2.86 -2.26
N CYS A 208 21.45 2.45 -2.04
CA CYS A 208 21.84 1.04 -2.07
C CYS A 208 21.24 0.23 -0.90
N ALA A 209 21.13 0.81 0.29
CA ALA A 209 20.48 0.17 1.44
C ALA A 209 18.95 0.03 1.20
N GLU A 210 18.33 1.00 0.53
CA GLU A 210 16.90 0.99 0.19
C GLU A 210 16.55 -0.07 -0.86
N CYS A 211 17.35 -0.22 -1.92
CA CYS A 211 17.09 -1.24 -2.96
C CYS A 211 17.64 -2.65 -2.64
N PHE A 212 18.33 -2.82 -1.51
CA PHE A 212 19.15 -4.00 -1.20
C PHE A 212 18.38 -5.33 -1.25
N MET A 213 17.10 -5.34 -0.83
CA MET A 213 16.24 -6.52 -0.92
C MET A 213 16.04 -7.01 -2.36
N ALA A 214 15.81 -6.09 -3.30
CA ALA A 214 15.57 -6.45 -4.70
C ALA A 214 16.84 -7.02 -5.36
N VAL A 215 18.01 -6.45 -5.05
CA VAL A 215 19.31 -7.00 -5.45
C VAL A 215 19.54 -8.38 -4.83
N SER A 216 19.20 -8.57 -3.55
CA SER A 216 19.31 -9.85 -2.86
C SER A 216 18.46 -10.95 -3.51
N CYS A 217 17.19 -10.65 -3.85
CA CYS A 217 16.29 -11.54 -4.56
C CYS A 217 16.82 -11.99 -5.95
N ALA A 218 17.63 -11.15 -6.61
CA ALA A 218 18.25 -11.43 -7.91
C ALA A 218 19.62 -12.14 -7.82
N THR A 219 20.02 -12.66 -6.66
CA THR A 219 21.29 -13.40 -6.47
C THR A 219 21.08 -14.79 -5.87
N SER A 220 22.04 -15.69 -6.03
CA SER A 220 22.03 -17.02 -5.38
C SER A 220 22.03 -16.93 -3.85
N GLN A 221 21.51 -17.96 -3.18
CA GLN A 221 21.55 -18.08 -1.71
C GLN A 221 23.00 -18.08 -1.17
N GLU A 222 23.96 -18.59 -1.93
CA GLU A 222 25.39 -18.56 -1.59
C GLU A 222 25.94 -17.12 -1.60
N VAL A 223 25.68 -16.35 -2.65
CA VAL A 223 26.11 -14.95 -2.75
C VAL A 223 25.41 -14.06 -1.72
N ARG A 224 24.12 -14.31 -1.47
CA ARG A 224 23.36 -13.74 -0.34
C ARG A 224 24.12 -13.92 0.98
N ARG A 225 24.45 -15.17 1.32
CA ARG A 225 25.10 -15.58 2.58
C ARG A 225 26.56 -15.14 2.71
N THR A 226 27.33 -15.18 1.63
CA THR A 226 28.80 -15.01 1.67
C THR A 226 29.29 -13.60 1.35
N LYS A 227 28.54 -12.83 0.54
CA LYS A 227 28.95 -11.50 0.06
C LYS A 227 27.99 -10.41 0.54
N LEU A 228 26.69 -10.56 0.26
CA LEU A 228 25.70 -9.52 0.56
C LEU A 228 25.51 -9.33 2.07
N SER A 229 25.53 -10.39 2.87
CA SER A 229 25.43 -10.29 4.34
C SER A 229 26.51 -9.39 4.96
N THR A 230 27.78 -9.58 4.57
CA THR A 230 28.89 -8.74 5.06
C THR A 230 28.76 -7.30 4.58
N LEU A 231 28.35 -7.10 3.32
CA LEU A 231 28.12 -5.77 2.76
C LEU A 231 26.99 -5.01 3.49
N PHE A 232 25.92 -5.71 3.86
CA PHE A 232 24.80 -5.10 4.58
C PHE A 232 25.16 -4.74 6.03
N ILE A 233 25.97 -5.58 6.70
CA ILE A 233 26.52 -5.27 8.05
C ILE A 233 27.38 -4.00 8.02
N ASN A 234 28.08 -3.72 6.92
CA ASN A 234 28.82 -2.47 6.74
C ASN A 234 27.87 -1.26 6.59
N LEU A 235 26.75 -1.38 5.88
CA LEU A 235 25.73 -0.32 5.75
C LEU A 235 24.98 -0.06 7.07
N ILE A 236 24.71 -1.11 7.85
CA ILE A 236 24.23 -1.02 9.24
C ILE A 236 25.20 -0.26 10.14
N SER A 237 26.50 -0.40 9.87
CA SER A 237 27.60 0.20 10.65
C SER A 237 28.12 1.52 10.03
N ASP A 238 27.41 2.09 9.06
CA ASP A 238 27.87 3.25 8.29
C ASP A 238 28.07 4.49 9.16
N PRO A 239 29.08 5.35 8.91
CA PRO A 239 29.23 6.60 9.66
C PRO A 239 28.01 7.54 9.55
N SER A 240 27.31 7.57 8.42
CA SER A 240 26.12 8.39 8.21
C SER A 240 24.88 7.78 8.86
N ARG A 241 24.26 8.54 9.78
CA ARG A 241 22.99 8.20 10.43
C ARG A 241 21.90 7.80 9.42
N TRP A 242 21.82 8.52 8.31
CA TRP A 242 20.81 8.31 7.26
C TRP A 242 20.98 6.98 6.50
N VAL A 243 22.23 6.49 6.37
CA VAL A 243 22.51 5.18 5.76
C VAL A 243 22.17 4.07 6.75
N ARG A 244 22.55 4.22 8.03
CA ARG A 244 22.17 3.26 9.09
C ARG A 244 20.65 3.13 9.21
N GLN A 245 19.93 4.24 9.22
CA GLN A 245 18.47 4.26 9.31
C GLN A 245 17.82 3.46 8.17
N ALA A 246 18.21 3.73 6.92
CA ALA A 246 17.74 2.97 5.76
C ALA A 246 18.13 1.48 5.84
N ALA A 247 19.33 1.17 6.32
CA ALA A 247 19.78 -0.21 6.50
C ALA A 247 18.95 -0.97 7.56
N PHE A 248 18.52 -0.34 8.66
CA PHE A 248 17.59 -0.99 9.61
C PHE A 248 16.18 -1.13 9.08
N GLN A 249 15.70 -0.16 8.29
CA GLN A 249 14.41 -0.26 7.60
C GLN A 249 14.38 -1.43 6.61
N SER A 250 15.49 -1.64 5.88
CA SER A 250 15.67 -2.75 4.94
C SER A 250 16.15 -4.07 5.59
N LEU A 251 16.50 -4.12 6.87
CA LEU A 251 17.11 -5.32 7.48
C LEU A 251 16.15 -6.51 7.54
N GLY A 252 14.94 -6.32 8.05
CA GLY A 252 13.90 -7.36 8.04
C GLY A 252 13.55 -7.85 6.62
N PRO A 253 13.28 -6.94 5.67
CA PRO A 253 13.11 -7.27 4.24
C PRO A 253 14.31 -7.99 3.60
N PHE A 254 15.56 -7.64 3.96
CA PHE A 254 16.74 -8.37 3.49
C PHE A 254 16.83 -9.77 4.11
N ILE A 255 16.57 -9.90 5.41
CA ILE A 255 16.52 -11.20 6.10
C ILE A 255 15.44 -12.09 5.46
N SER A 256 14.26 -11.57 5.10
CA SER A 256 13.20 -12.41 4.51
C SER A 256 13.59 -13.02 3.16
N THR A 257 14.55 -12.44 2.45
CA THR A 257 15.11 -13.05 1.22
C THR A 257 15.85 -14.37 1.47
N PHE A 258 16.21 -14.72 2.71
CA PHE A 258 16.87 -16.01 3.00
C PHE A 258 15.89 -17.20 3.07
N ALA A 259 14.57 -16.98 3.02
CA ALA A 259 13.57 -18.04 3.06
C ALA A 259 13.75 -19.06 1.94
N ASN A 260 13.63 -20.35 2.28
CA ASN A 260 13.75 -21.45 1.33
C ASN A 260 12.40 -21.65 0.57
N PRO A 261 12.37 -21.55 -0.78
CA PRO A 261 11.13 -21.71 -1.57
C PRO A 261 10.35 -22.98 -1.26
N SER A 262 11.05 -24.08 -0.95
CA SER A 262 10.44 -25.38 -0.64
C SER A 262 9.70 -25.42 0.71
N SER A 263 10.02 -24.52 1.65
CA SER A 263 9.30 -24.39 2.93
C SER A 263 8.36 -23.19 2.99
N SER A 264 8.45 -22.24 2.05
CA SER A 264 7.59 -21.07 1.95
C SER A 264 6.39 -21.24 1.00
N GLY A 265 6.02 -22.49 0.67
CA GLY A 265 4.77 -22.83 -0.01
C GLY A 265 4.63 -22.37 -1.48
N GLN A 266 5.72 -22.02 -2.16
CA GLN A 266 5.66 -21.38 -3.49
C GLN A 266 6.25 -22.24 -4.60
N TYR A 267 5.39 -23.04 -5.23
CA TYR A 267 5.65 -23.56 -6.58
C TYR A 267 5.65 -22.41 -7.57
N PHE A 268 6.82 -22.04 -8.08
CA PHE A 268 6.90 -21.36 -9.37
C PHE A 268 6.48 -22.36 -10.45
N LYS A 269 5.50 -21.97 -11.28
CA LYS A 269 5.34 -22.60 -12.60
C LYS A 269 6.47 -22.11 -13.50
N GLU A 270 7.55 -22.87 -13.59
CA GLU A 270 8.34 -22.89 -14.80
C GLU A 270 7.54 -23.70 -15.84
N GLU A 271 7.26 -23.11 -17.01
CA GLU A 271 6.68 -23.86 -18.13
C GLU A 271 7.79 -24.64 -18.87
N ASP A 272 7.43 -25.78 -19.46
CA ASP A 272 8.35 -26.86 -19.83
C ASP A 272 9.57 -26.45 -20.69
N GLY A 273 10.77 -26.84 -20.22
CA GLY A 273 12.06 -26.36 -20.76
C GLY A 273 13.07 -27.39 -21.27
N LYS A 274 13.14 -28.61 -20.69
CA LYS A 274 13.83 -29.83 -21.19
C LYS A 274 13.94 -30.93 -20.11
N ASN A 275 13.73 -32.18 -20.50
CA ASN A 275 14.17 -33.35 -19.72
C ASN A 275 15.71 -33.48 -19.79
N PRO A 276 16.41 -33.71 -18.67
CA PRO A 276 17.72 -34.36 -18.67
C PRO A 276 17.55 -35.86 -18.96
N GLU A 277 18.47 -36.45 -19.73
CA GLU A 277 18.42 -37.87 -20.08
C GLU A 277 18.88 -38.81 -18.95
N ASP A 278 18.40 -40.05 -19.01
CA ASP A 278 18.68 -41.15 -18.08
C ASP A 278 20.18 -41.49 -17.97
N HIS A 279 20.72 -41.38 -16.76
CA HIS A 279 21.96 -42.05 -16.32
C HIS A 279 21.74 -42.73 -14.96
N GLY A 280 20.94 -43.81 -14.97
CA GLY A 280 20.72 -44.65 -13.80
C GLY A 280 21.98 -45.36 -13.27
N SER A 281 21.90 -45.80 -12.02
CA SER A 281 22.73 -46.90 -11.50
C SER A 281 21.83 -47.88 -10.77
N SER A 282 21.94 -49.16 -11.14
CA SER A 282 20.99 -50.19 -10.74
C SER A 282 21.26 -50.72 -9.34
N GLN A 283 20.19 -51.02 -8.60
CA GLN A 283 20.22 -52.15 -7.67
C GLN A 283 18.91 -52.91 -7.68
N GLU A 284 19.03 -54.24 -7.76
CA GLU A 284 17.93 -55.17 -8.02
C GLU A 284 17.21 -55.54 -6.71
N ASN A 285 15.90 -55.80 -6.82
CA ASN A 285 15.29 -56.95 -6.14
C ASN A 285 14.03 -57.37 -6.92
N SER A 286 13.87 -58.68 -7.14
CA SER A 286 12.79 -59.25 -7.94
C SER A 286 11.99 -60.25 -7.13
N GLU A 287 10.69 -59.98 -6.96
CA GLU A 287 9.64 -60.95 -6.57
C GLU A 287 8.29 -60.28 -6.84
N GLN A 288 7.23 -60.88 -7.37
CA GLN A 288 6.98 -62.01 -8.28
C GLN A 288 5.44 -62.10 -8.40
N ILE A 289 4.93 -62.46 -9.59
CA ILE A 289 3.73 -63.31 -9.81
C ILE A 289 2.28 -62.71 -9.76
N ARG A 290 1.57 -62.99 -10.88
CA ARG A 290 0.10 -63.13 -11.14
C ARG A 290 -0.81 -61.92 -11.42
N THR A 291 -1.22 -61.85 -12.69
CA THR A 291 -2.62 -61.61 -13.13
C THR A 291 -3.52 -62.84 -12.86
N PRO A 292 -4.86 -62.70 -12.95
CA PRO A 292 -5.60 -63.04 -14.20
C PRO A 292 -6.67 -61.96 -14.59
N GLU A 293 -7.03 -61.79 -15.88
CA GLU A 293 -8.28 -62.24 -16.58
C GLU A 293 -9.58 -61.57 -16.02
N ASP A 294 -10.52 -61.01 -16.80
CA ASP A 294 -11.20 -61.40 -18.07
C ASP A 294 -11.45 -60.17 -19.01
N VAL A 295 -11.57 -60.21 -20.35
CA VAL A 295 -12.62 -60.79 -21.26
C VAL A 295 -13.97 -60.04 -21.15
N THR A 296 -14.70 -59.55 -22.18
CA THR A 296 -14.72 -59.56 -23.69
C THR A 296 -15.27 -58.19 -24.17
N ALA A 297 -14.94 -57.57 -25.32
CA ALA A 297 -15.04 -57.93 -26.76
C ALA A 297 -16.42 -57.71 -27.42
N GLU A 298 -16.44 -57.67 -28.77
CA GLU A 298 -17.56 -57.44 -29.71
C GLU A 298 -18.09 -55.97 -29.77
N ASP A 299 -18.18 -55.24 -30.90
CA ASP A 299 -18.62 -55.47 -32.32
C ASP A 299 -20.03 -54.85 -32.56
N GLU A 300 -20.42 -54.29 -33.72
CA GLU A 300 -19.76 -53.97 -35.00
C GLU A 300 -20.67 -52.94 -35.76
N HIS A 301 -20.41 -52.68 -37.06
CA HIS A 301 -21.39 -52.25 -38.09
C HIS A 301 -22.02 -50.81 -38.03
N ASN A 302 -22.33 -50.12 -39.14
CA ASN A 302 -21.79 -50.10 -40.53
C ASN A 302 -22.43 -48.96 -41.37
N ARG A 303 -21.79 -48.59 -42.51
CA ARG A 303 -22.35 -47.90 -43.72
C ARG A 303 -22.81 -46.42 -43.61
N THR A 304 -22.75 -45.57 -44.66
CA THR A 304 -22.19 -45.64 -46.05
C THR A 304 -22.12 -44.23 -46.68
N GLU A 305 -21.16 -44.02 -47.62
CA GLU A 305 -21.28 -43.19 -48.86
C GLU A 305 -21.58 -41.67 -48.74
N ASP A 306 -21.17 -40.76 -49.64
CA ASP A 306 -20.08 -40.66 -50.65
C ASP A 306 -20.03 -39.16 -51.12
N LEU A 307 -19.09 -38.58 -51.91
CA LEU A 307 -17.86 -39.00 -52.61
C LEU A 307 -17.03 -37.71 -52.89
N SER A 308 -15.71 -37.83 -53.15
CA SER A 308 -14.82 -36.88 -53.88
C SER A 308 -14.51 -35.48 -53.27
N SER A 309 -13.31 -34.90 -53.44
CA SER A 309 -12.03 -35.43 -53.97
C SER A 309 -10.82 -34.54 -53.67
N ARG A 310 -9.69 -35.17 -53.28
CA ARG A 310 -8.30 -35.05 -53.82
C ARG A 310 -7.65 -33.66 -54.03
N VAL A 311 -6.34 -33.47 -53.81
CA VAL A 311 -5.25 -34.36 -53.31
C VAL A 311 -4.13 -33.50 -52.70
N ASP A 312 -3.25 -34.16 -51.95
CA ASP A 312 -2.18 -33.60 -51.13
C ASP A 312 -1.00 -32.94 -51.88
N SER A 313 -0.34 -32.01 -51.16
CA SER A 313 1.10 -31.77 -50.99
C SER A 313 2.14 -31.69 -52.13
N ASP A 314 3.15 -30.86 -51.81
CA ASP A 314 4.60 -31.02 -52.03
C ASP A 314 5.34 -30.54 -53.30
N ASP A 315 6.23 -29.57 -53.02
CA ASP A 315 7.68 -29.55 -53.33
C ASP A 315 8.22 -28.86 -54.61
N PHE A 316 9.51 -28.54 -54.50
CA PHE A 316 10.53 -28.07 -55.43
C PHE A 316 10.64 -26.59 -55.84
N ALA A 317 11.78 -26.01 -55.46
CA ALA A 317 12.31 -24.75 -55.96
C ALA A 317 13.11 -24.91 -57.26
N ARG A 318 13.04 -23.90 -58.15
CA ARG A 318 14.14 -23.43 -59.03
C ARG A 318 13.71 -22.32 -60.00
N LYS A 319 14.48 -21.23 -60.07
CA LYS A 319 15.28 -20.84 -61.26
C LYS A 319 16.19 -19.62 -61.01
N LEU A 320 17.10 -19.39 -61.96
CA LEU A 320 18.21 -18.44 -61.93
C LEU A 320 18.40 -17.86 -63.34
N GLU A 321 18.54 -16.54 -63.46
CA GLU A 321 19.21 -15.79 -64.55
C GLU A 321 19.30 -14.32 -64.05
N ASN A 322 20.48 -13.71 -63.89
CA ASN A 322 21.36 -13.07 -64.90
C ASN A 322 20.72 -11.81 -65.55
N ALA A 323 21.41 -10.69 -65.78
CA ALA A 323 22.86 -10.49 -65.96
C ALA A 323 23.41 -9.13 -65.43
N VAL A 324 24.67 -8.84 -65.75
CA VAL A 324 25.53 -7.74 -65.23
C VAL A 324 25.48 -6.47 -66.10
N GLY A 325 25.69 -5.29 -65.49
CA GLY A 325 26.01 -4.00 -66.13
C GLY A 325 26.90 -3.15 -65.20
N ASP A 326 27.83 -2.36 -65.76
CA ASP A 326 29.03 -1.82 -65.06
C ASP A 326 29.28 -0.32 -65.38
N GLN A 327 30.22 0.31 -64.64
CA GLN A 327 31.00 1.55 -64.95
C GLN A 327 30.52 2.95 -64.49
N ASN A 328 31.09 3.37 -63.35
CA ASN A 328 32.09 4.46 -63.18
C ASN A 328 31.82 5.96 -63.50
N ALA A 329 32.54 6.77 -62.70
CA ALA A 329 33.05 8.14 -62.93
C ALA A 329 32.11 9.36 -62.76
N VAL A 330 32.58 10.59 -62.42
CA VAL A 330 33.57 11.12 -61.42
C VAL A 330 33.70 12.65 -61.65
N ALA A 331 33.94 13.45 -60.58
CA ALA A 331 34.39 14.85 -60.59
C ALA A 331 33.42 15.92 -61.19
N ASN A 332 33.52 17.24 -60.92
CA ASN A 332 34.15 18.03 -59.84
C ASN A 332 33.63 19.49 -59.89
N HIS A 333 33.77 20.25 -58.78
CA HIS A 333 33.86 21.74 -58.74
C HIS A 333 32.62 22.56 -59.24
N SER A 334 32.44 23.87 -58.96
CA SER A 334 32.86 24.75 -57.84
C SER A 334 32.25 26.15 -58.00
N GLN A 335 31.97 26.87 -56.89
CA GLN A 335 31.93 28.36 -56.79
C GLN A 335 30.83 29.12 -57.61
N ARG A 336 30.50 30.41 -57.40
CA ARG A 336 30.51 31.36 -56.24
C ARG A 336 30.03 32.77 -56.69
N GLU A 337 29.20 33.49 -55.90
CA GLU A 337 28.90 34.96 -56.00
C GLU A 337 28.24 35.48 -57.33
N SER A 338 27.60 36.66 -57.48
CA SER A 338 27.05 37.72 -56.59
C SER A 338 26.13 38.76 -57.33
N ASP A 339 25.08 39.25 -56.65
CA ASP A 339 24.49 40.63 -56.64
C ASP A 339 23.85 41.37 -57.85
N PHE A 340 23.08 42.43 -57.47
CA PHE A 340 22.58 43.63 -58.22
C PHE A 340 21.23 43.54 -59.00
N GLN A 341 20.29 44.52 -58.99
CA GLN A 341 20.18 45.85 -58.31
C GLN A 341 18.74 46.48 -58.32
N ALA A 342 18.38 47.29 -57.30
CA ALA A 342 17.38 48.42 -57.22
C ALA A 342 15.90 48.22 -57.72
N GLU A 343 14.86 49.01 -57.33
CA GLU A 343 14.71 50.45 -56.99
C GLU A 343 13.64 50.77 -55.90
N SER A 344 13.55 52.06 -55.51
CA SER A 344 12.44 52.76 -54.81
C SER A 344 12.51 54.27 -55.16
N PRO A 345 11.49 55.15 -54.96
CA PRO A 345 11.25 55.77 -53.62
C PRO A 345 9.88 56.51 -53.32
N PHE A 346 9.72 57.01 -52.07
CA PHE A 346 8.93 58.20 -51.62
C PHE A 346 7.36 58.18 -51.61
N HIS A 347 6.61 58.96 -50.80
CA HIS A 347 6.88 59.99 -49.75
C HIS A 347 5.67 60.22 -48.78
N CYS A 348 5.91 60.52 -47.48
CA CYS A 348 5.13 61.42 -46.55
C CYS A 348 3.63 61.12 -46.20
N THR A 349 3.00 61.60 -45.10
CA THR A 349 3.40 62.49 -43.96
C THR A 349 2.59 62.23 -42.66
N SER A 350 3.05 62.81 -41.55
CA SER A 350 2.57 62.77 -40.14
C SER A 350 1.33 63.60 -39.77
N SER A 351 0.69 63.27 -38.63
CA SER A 351 0.27 64.28 -37.60
C SER A 351 0.00 63.67 -36.20
N SER A 352 0.26 64.44 -35.14
CA SER A 352 -0.20 64.24 -33.74
C SER A 352 -1.50 65.07 -33.52
N GLU A 353 -2.16 65.26 -32.37
CA GLU A 353 -1.77 65.44 -30.95
C GLU A 353 -3.06 65.39 -30.02
N PRO A 354 -3.22 65.96 -28.79
CA PRO A 354 -3.40 65.09 -27.60
C PRO A 354 -4.53 65.44 -26.57
N CYS A 355 -4.57 64.67 -25.47
CA CYS A 355 -4.91 65.00 -24.06
C CYS A 355 -6.31 65.52 -23.62
N GLY A 356 -6.69 65.10 -22.39
CA GLY A 356 -7.75 65.68 -21.55
C GLY A 356 -8.07 64.80 -20.32
N GLU A 357 -8.01 65.36 -19.09
CA GLU A 357 -8.23 64.64 -17.82
C GLU A 357 -9.45 65.16 -17.01
N ALA A 358 -9.85 64.35 -16.01
CA ALA A 358 -10.37 64.71 -14.68
C ALA A 358 -11.90 64.76 -14.38
N ALA A 359 -12.16 64.54 -13.07
CA ALA A 359 -13.34 64.87 -12.23
C ALA A 359 -14.44 63.80 -11.93
N ASP A 360 -14.36 63.28 -10.69
CA ASP A 360 -15.38 63.10 -9.64
C ASP A 360 -16.57 62.11 -9.71
N GLU A 361 -16.73 61.42 -8.56
CA GLU A 361 -17.92 60.97 -7.78
C GLU A 361 -19.26 60.64 -8.51
N ASN A 362 -20.05 59.61 -8.13
CA ASN A 362 -20.32 59.13 -6.76
C ASN A 362 -20.93 57.68 -6.72
N GLU A 363 -21.48 57.29 -5.56
CA GLU A 363 -21.85 55.96 -5.06
C GLU A 363 -22.92 55.08 -5.78
N ARG A 364 -22.69 53.75 -5.63
CA ARG A 364 -23.64 52.65 -5.30
C ARG A 364 -24.44 51.85 -6.35
N SER A 365 -24.11 50.55 -6.38
CA SER A 365 -24.97 49.35 -6.50
C SER A 365 -25.90 49.22 -7.72
N SER A 366 -25.65 48.29 -8.65
CA SER A 366 -25.85 46.86 -8.39
C SER A 366 -25.28 45.99 -9.53
N HIS A 367 -24.74 44.80 -9.21
CA HIS A 367 -24.22 43.86 -10.21
C HIS A 367 -24.71 42.43 -9.96
N ARG A 368 -25.26 41.83 -11.02
CA ARG A 368 -25.35 40.37 -11.21
C ARG A 368 -24.25 39.94 -12.18
N CYS A 369 -23.64 38.80 -11.89
CA CYS A 369 -23.01 37.84 -12.80
C CYS A 369 -22.44 38.35 -14.15
N THR A 370 -21.13 38.52 -14.22
CA THR A 370 -20.23 37.73 -15.11
C THR A 370 -18.78 37.89 -14.63
N ALA A 371 -18.10 36.77 -14.35
CA ALA A 371 -16.72 36.77 -13.88
C ALA A 371 -15.79 36.13 -14.93
N GLY A 372 -14.68 36.81 -15.24
CA GLY A 372 -13.66 36.35 -16.19
C GLY A 372 -12.43 35.76 -15.52
N LEU A 373 -11.48 35.31 -16.34
CA LEU A 373 -10.22 34.70 -15.91
C LEU A 373 -9.30 35.69 -15.18
N ARG A 374 -8.51 35.19 -14.23
CA ARG A 374 -7.03 35.23 -14.34
C ARG A 374 -6.32 34.30 -13.34
N GLU A 375 -5.26 33.68 -13.86
CA GLU A 375 -3.96 33.36 -13.23
C GLU A 375 -3.91 33.09 -11.71
N ALA A 376 -3.59 31.85 -11.35
CA ALA A 376 -3.06 31.48 -10.03
C ALA A 376 -1.75 30.68 -10.21
N GLY A 377 -0.71 31.02 -9.46
CA GLY A 377 0.56 30.29 -9.47
C GLY A 377 0.45 28.98 -8.69
N ARG A 378 1.09 27.92 -9.20
CA ARG A 378 1.15 26.62 -8.50
C ARG A 378 2.25 26.64 -7.42
N SER A 379 1.85 26.77 -6.16
CA SER A 379 2.59 26.12 -5.07
C SER A 379 2.29 24.62 -5.11
N SER A 380 3.31 23.80 -4.87
CA SER A 380 3.15 22.36 -4.70
C SER A 380 2.49 22.07 -3.35
N GLN A 381 1.25 21.60 -3.37
CA GLN A 381 0.68 20.90 -2.21
C GLN A 381 1.21 19.46 -2.21
N GLU A 382 1.77 19.03 -1.10
CA GLU A 382 2.06 17.61 -0.86
C GLU A 382 0.74 16.85 -0.74
N THR A 383 0.55 15.83 -1.57
CA THR A 383 -0.61 14.95 -1.46
C THR A 383 -0.39 14.02 -0.26
N SER A 384 -1.03 14.30 0.87
CA SER A 384 -1.01 13.40 2.03
C SER A 384 -1.78 12.11 1.72
N LEU A 385 -1.05 11.07 1.30
CA LEU A 385 -1.56 9.72 1.14
C LEU A 385 -2.14 9.20 2.47
N SER A 386 -3.18 8.38 2.39
CA SER A 386 -3.84 7.86 3.59
C SER A 386 -3.02 6.73 4.20
N GLU A 387 -2.77 6.77 5.52
CA GLU A 387 -2.08 5.70 6.24
C GLU A 387 -2.78 4.32 6.14
N GLN A 388 -4.01 4.27 5.62
CA GLN A 388 -4.71 3.02 5.32
C GLN A 388 -4.09 2.24 4.15
N GLU A 389 -3.38 2.88 3.22
CA GLU A 389 -2.71 2.20 2.10
C GLU A 389 -1.40 1.50 2.52
N LEU A 390 -0.87 1.83 3.71
CA LEU A 390 0.26 1.11 4.32
C LEU A 390 -0.15 -0.19 5.03
N TYR A 391 -1.46 -0.48 5.14
CA TYR A 391 -1.98 -1.63 5.89
C TYR A 391 -3.20 -2.28 5.21
N ASN A 392 -2.98 -2.90 4.05
CA ASN A 392 -3.78 -4.07 3.66
C ASN A 392 -3.01 -5.10 2.81
N SER A 393 -3.37 -6.36 3.02
CA SER A 393 -3.04 -7.62 2.33
C SER A 393 -2.05 -7.62 1.14
N PHE A 394 -0.97 -8.40 1.29
CA PHE A 394 -0.21 -9.16 0.28
C PHE A 394 0.32 -8.53 -1.02
N HIS A 395 -0.06 -7.31 -1.42
CA HIS A 395 0.28 -6.73 -2.73
C HIS A 395 1.78 -6.44 -2.98
N PHE A 396 2.65 -6.67 -1.99
CA PHE A 396 4.11 -6.63 -2.13
C PHE A 396 4.83 -7.99 -1.92
N TRP A 397 4.09 -9.06 -1.57
CA TRP A 397 4.66 -10.29 -1.02
C TRP A 397 4.08 -11.60 -1.61
N ARG A 398 3.86 -11.61 -2.93
CA ARG A 398 3.47 -12.79 -3.76
C ARG A 398 2.04 -13.32 -3.51
N THR A 399 1.66 -14.31 -4.31
CA THR A 399 0.30 -14.85 -4.49
C THR A 399 -0.24 -15.60 -3.25
N PRO A 400 -1.54 -15.53 -2.94
CA PRO A 400 -2.15 -16.23 -1.80
C PRO A 400 -2.01 -17.76 -1.82
N LEU A 401 -1.99 -18.36 -0.63
CA LEU A 401 -2.01 -19.82 -0.42
C LEU A 401 -3.46 -20.35 -0.39
N PRO A 402 -3.72 -21.57 -0.90
CA PRO A 402 -5.03 -22.21 -0.84
C PRO A 402 -5.33 -22.81 0.56
N GLU A 403 -6.60 -22.83 0.95
CA GLU A 403 -7.03 -23.44 2.21
C GLU A 403 -6.89 -24.97 2.23
N ILE A 404 -6.61 -25.53 3.42
CA ILE A 404 -6.59 -26.97 3.69
C ILE A 404 -7.53 -27.23 4.88
N ASP A 405 -8.45 -28.18 4.71
CA ASP A 405 -9.44 -28.57 5.71
C ASP A 405 -8.90 -29.73 6.58
N ILE A 406 -9.08 -29.64 7.91
CA ILE A 406 -8.49 -30.59 8.89
C ILE A 406 -9.50 -30.88 10.02
N ASP A 407 -10.60 -31.53 9.66
CA ASP A 407 -11.61 -32.02 10.61
C ASP A 407 -11.35 -33.50 10.96
N PHE A 408 -10.52 -33.78 11.97
CA PHE A 408 -10.46 -35.10 12.64
C PHE A 408 -9.84 -35.04 14.06
N GLU A 409 -10.20 -36.02 14.90
CA GLU A 409 -9.66 -36.29 16.25
C GLU A 409 -9.95 -35.26 17.38
N LEU A 410 -11.23 -34.92 17.55
CA LEU A 410 -11.76 -34.62 18.89
C LEU A 410 -11.74 -35.87 19.81
N GLN A 411 -11.63 -35.63 21.12
CA GLN A 411 -11.98 -36.47 22.29
C GLN A 411 -10.82 -37.11 23.11
N GLN A 412 -10.46 -36.45 24.23
CA GLN A 412 -10.70 -37.03 25.57
C GLN A 412 -10.56 -36.05 26.76
N THR A 413 -11.29 -36.38 27.83
CA THR A 413 -11.13 -35.94 29.24
C THR A 413 -11.28 -34.45 29.64
N SER A 414 -12.49 -34.15 30.14
CA SER A 414 -12.80 -33.25 31.28
C SER A 414 -11.94 -33.55 32.54
N GLU A 415 -11.92 -32.80 33.66
CA GLU A 415 -12.86 -31.81 34.26
C GLU A 415 -12.15 -31.00 35.39
N ILE A 416 -12.89 -30.19 36.20
CA ILE A 416 -12.49 -29.47 37.47
C ILE A 416 -11.91 -28.03 37.25
N ILE A 417 -12.33 -26.86 37.83
CA ILE A 417 -13.20 -26.35 38.94
C ILE A 417 -12.46 -26.14 40.30
N LEU A 418 -12.30 -24.98 40.99
CA LEU A 418 -12.69 -23.54 40.95
C LEU A 418 -11.65 -22.77 41.88
N ASP A 419 -11.63 -21.47 42.26
CA ASP A 419 -12.43 -20.23 42.11
C ASP A 419 -11.60 -18.96 42.49
N ARG A 420 -11.92 -17.77 41.93
CA ARG A 420 -11.64 -16.38 42.44
C ARG A 420 -10.18 -15.92 42.77
N GLU A 421 -9.85 -14.64 43.00
CA GLU A 421 -10.63 -13.39 43.18
C GLU A 421 -9.94 -12.12 42.60
N ILE A 422 -10.60 -10.96 42.64
CA ILE A 422 -10.19 -9.66 42.04
C ILE A 422 -9.74 -8.65 43.10
N GLN A 423 -8.77 -7.77 42.79
CA GLN A 423 -8.61 -6.48 43.49
C GLN A 423 -8.08 -5.35 42.59
N GLU A 424 -8.80 -4.22 42.61
CA GLU A 424 -8.42 -2.90 42.05
C GLU A 424 -7.40 -2.19 43.00
N LEU A 425 -6.78 -1.01 42.77
CA LEU A 425 -6.84 0.06 41.74
C LEU A 425 -5.61 0.99 41.95
N THR A 426 -5.06 1.68 40.94
CA THR A 426 -4.57 3.10 40.97
C THR A 426 -3.80 3.50 39.71
N MET A 427 -3.69 4.82 39.42
CA MET A 427 -2.96 5.39 38.27
C MET A 427 -1.96 6.50 38.67
N PRO A 428 -0.80 6.59 37.99
CA PRO A 428 -0.07 7.84 37.72
C PRO A 428 -0.31 8.31 36.27
N VAL A 429 -0.66 9.58 35.99
CA VAL A 429 0.22 10.77 35.91
C VAL A 429 1.27 10.68 34.80
N SER A 430 1.17 11.55 33.80
CA SER A 430 1.96 11.57 32.57
C SER A 430 3.31 12.32 32.68
N PRO A 431 4.39 11.83 32.05
CA PRO A 431 5.71 12.49 32.02
C PRO A 431 5.82 13.53 30.88
N ASN A 432 6.75 14.48 31.04
CA ASN A 432 7.07 15.51 30.03
C ASN A 432 8.06 15.01 28.97
N ILE A 433 7.96 15.55 27.75
CA ILE A 433 8.90 15.32 26.64
C ILE A 433 10.03 16.35 26.72
N PRO A 434 11.32 15.95 26.60
CA PRO A 434 12.43 16.90 26.56
C PRO A 434 12.57 17.58 25.18
N MET A 435 12.92 18.87 25.16
CA MET A 435 13.41 19.53 23.95
C MET A 435 14.92 19.33 23.77
N ALA A 436 15.38 19.30 22.51
CA ALA A 436 16.80 19.34 22.18
C ALA A 436 17.44 20.66 22.64
N THR A 437 18.71 20.60 23.03
CA THR A 437 19.45 21.76 23.53
C THR A 437 20.02 22.61 22.40
N ARG A 438 20.29 23.88 22.71
CA ARG A 438 20.91 24.84 21.78
C ARG A 438 22.18 24.29 21.12
N LYS A 439 23.03 23.60 21.89
CA LYS A 439 24.32 23.08 21.40
C LYS A 439 24.13 21.97 20.37
N GLU A 440 23.15 21.09 20.57
CA GLU A 440 22.82 20.03 19.62
C GLU A 440 22.29 20.62 18.30
N LEU A 441 21.51 21.70 18.35
CA LEU A 441 21.07 22.43 17.15
C LEU A 441 22.23 23.10 16.40
N GLU A 442 23.20 23.67 17.13
CA GLU A 442 24.41 24.26 16.52
C GLU A 442 25.28 23.18 15.85
N GLU A 443 25.52 22.06 16.53
CA GLU A 443 26.28 20.91 16.02
C GLU A 443 25.59 20.24 14.82
N MET A 444 24.25 20.17 14.80
CA MET A 444 23.49 19.66 13.66
C MET A 444 23.57 20.57 12.41
N ILE A 445 23.76 21.89 12.57
CA ILE A 445 23.91 22.82 11.44
C ILE A 445 25.32 22.72 10.85
N GLU A 446 26.36 22.70 11.69
CA GLU A 446 27.77 22.59 11.26
C GLU A 446 28.02 21.29 10.46
N ASN A 447 27.37 20.18 10.83
CA ASN A 447 27.44 18.92 10.10
C ASN A 447 26.70 18.91 8.74
N LEU A 448 25.83 19.88 8.46
CA LEU A 448 25.04 19.97 7.21
C LEU A 448 25.54 21.07 6.27
N GLU A 449 26.28 22.07 6.75
CA GLU A 449 26.85 23.16 5.97
C GLU A 449 27.65 22.72 4.71
N PRO A 450 28.43 21.61 4.72
CA PRO A 450 29.12 21.10 3.53
C PRO A 450 28.22 20.54 2.42
N HIS A 451 26.90 20.49 2.62
CA HIS A 451 25.94 19.77 1.76
C HIS A 451 24.71 20.60 1.35
N ILE A 452 24.79 21.93 1.48
CA ILE A 452 23.68 22.88 1.21
C ILE A 452 23.25 22.97 -0.28
N ASP A 453 23.97 22.31 -1.19
CA ASP A 453 23.59 22.17 -2.60
C ASP A 453 22.43 21.17 -2.83
N ASP A 454 22.17 20.26 -1.88
CA ASP A 454 20.99 19.39 -1.91
C ASP A 454 19.77 20.14 -1.32
N PRO A 455 18.64 20.26 -2.04
CA PRO A 455 17.51 21.08 -1.62
C PRO A 455 16.84 20.60 -0.32
N ASP A 456 16.88 19.29 -0.04
CA ASP A 456 16.30 18.71 1.18
C ASP A 456 17.19 19.06 2.39
N VAL A 457 18.51 19.00 2.23
CA VAL A 457 19.49 19.43 3.24
C VAL A 457 19.36 20.93 3.49
N LYS A 458 19.20 21.74 2.44
CA LYS A 458 18.99 23.18 2.57
C LYS A 458 17.73 23.50 3.36
N ALA A 459 16.61 22.85 3.07
CA ALA A 459 15.37 23.01 3.83
C ALA A 459 15.56 22.62 5.32
N GLN A 460 16.28 21.53 5.60
CA GLN A 460 16.62 21.14 6.98
C GLN A 460 17.52 22.16 7.68
N VAL A 461 18.53 22.72 7.01
CA VAL A 461 19.39 23.79 7.56
C VAL A 461 18.58 25.06 7.85
N GLU A 462 17.64 25.44 6.98
CA GLU A 462 16.74 26.58 7.21
C GLU A 462 15.82 26.36 8.43
N VAL A 463 15.28 25.13 8.60
CA VAL A 463 14.44 24.73 9.75
C VAL A 463 15.24 24.65 11.04
N LEU A 464 16.42 24.01 11.05
CA LEU A 464 17.30 23.93 12.22
C LEU A 464 17.78 25.33 12.64
N SER A 465 18.12 26.19 11.67
CA SER A 465 18.44 27.59 11.93
C SER A 465 17.23 28.36 12.48
N ALA A 466 15.99 28.01 12.10
CA ALA A 466 14.79 28.61 12.68
C ALA A 466 14.55 28.14 14.12
N ALA A 467 14.75 26.85 14.41
CA ALA A 467 14.70 26.30 15.76
C ALA A 467 15.77 26.91 16.67
N LEU A 468 17.01 27.08 16.17
CA LEU A 468 18.09 27.72 16.90
C LEU A 468 17.80 29.21 17.20
N ARG A 469 17.19 29.94 16.25
CA ARG A 469 16.71 31.31 16.47
C ARG A 469 15.58 31.36 17.51
N ALA A 470 14.62 30.43 17.46
CA ALA A 470 13.55 30.33 18.43
C ALA A 470 14.06 30.00 19.85
N SER A 471 15.08 29.13 19.96
CA SER A 471 15.76 28.79 21.22
C SER A 471 16.52 29.98 21.86
N SER A 472 16.59 31.15 21.21
CA SER A 472 17.13 32.40 21.78
C SER A 472 16.06 33.40 22.22
N LEU A 473 14.77 33.04 22.20
CA LEU A 473 13.66 33.90 22.63
C LEU A 473 13.03 33.36 23.93
N ASP A 474 13.61 33.74 25.07
CA ASP A 474 13.09 33.39 26.40
C ASP A 474 12.01 34.41 26.84
N PRO A 475 10.80 33.99 27.29
CA PRO A 475 9.64 34.88 27.31
C PRO A 475 9.45 35.66 28.62
N GLN A 476 10.10 36.83 28.74
CA GLN A 476 9.67 37.90 29.66
C GLN A 476 9.74 39.29 29.03
N GLU A 477 8.58 39.79 28.53
CA GLU A 477 8.01 41.14 28.78
C GLU A 477 6.86 41.45 27.79
N GLU A 478 5.65 40.92 28.04
CA GLU A 478 4.41 41.50 27.50
C GLU A 478 3.72 42.36 28.56
N THR A 479 4.03 43.66 28.60
CA THR A 479 3.21 44.66 29.31
C THR A 479 2.98 45.93 28.50
N THR A 480 1.89 45.91 27.73
CA THR A 480 0.95 47.03 27.56
C THR A 480 1.53 48.44 27.33
N SER A 481 1.76 48.80 26.07
CA SER A 481 2.04 50.19 25.68
C SER A 481 0.76 51.04 25.61
N SER A 482 0.42 51.76 26.69
CA SER A 482 -0.60 52.83 26.65
C SER A 482 -0.20 54.09 27.43
N VAL A 483 0.28 55.10 26.69
CA VAL A 483 0.23 56.56 26.97
C VAL A 483 0.42 57.02 28.44
N GLY A 484 1.61 57.54 28.78
CA GLY A 484 1.81 58.27 30.06
C GLY A 484 3.16 59.00 30.18
N LYS A 485 3.14 60.34 30.21
CA LYS A 485 4.33 61.22 30.36
C LYS A 485 4.97 61.14 31.75
N GLY A 486 6.30 61.31 31.83
CA GLY A 486 6.88 62.34 32.71
C GLY A 486 8.05 61.99 33.65
N THR A 487 9.21 62.60 33.38
CA THR A 487 10.18 63.20 34.34
C THR A 487 10.78 62.38 35.51
N ASP A 488 12.09 62.15 35.38
CA ASP A 488 13.18 62.59 36.28
C ASP A 488 13.45 62.00 37.69
N SER A 489 14.74 61.68 37.87
CA SER A 489 15.60 61.88 39.07
C SER A 489 15.87 60.75 40.08
N GLN A 490 17.16 60.35 40.07
CA GLN A 490 18.10 60.29 41.22
C GLN A 490 17.87 59.30 42.41
N ALA A 491 18.92 58.48 42.64
CA ALA A 491 19.72 58.40 43.89
C ALA A 491 19.08 57.79 45.18
N GLU A 492 19.81 57.18 46.14
CA GLU A 492 21.23 56.79 46.27
C GLU A 492 21.44 55.74 47.41
N LEU A 493 22.60 55.05 47.43
CA LEU A 493 23.39 54.62 48.61
C LEU A 493 22.84 53.69 49.75
N THR A 494 23.50 52.51 49.92
CA THR A 494 24.15 52.00 51.19
C THR A 494 23.27 51.44 52.37
N ILE A 495 23.71 50.65 53.39
CA ILE A 495 24.99 49.93 53.74
C ILE A 495 24.78 48.81 54.81
N SER A 496 25.49 47.65 54.71
CA SER A 496 25.95 46.73 55.82
C SER A 496 24.91 45.98 56.72
N ASP A 497 25.18 44.89 57.48
CA ASP A 497 26.35 43.97 57.59
C ASP A 497 26.02 42.63 58.36
N GLN A 498 27.03 41.75 58.53
CA GLN A 498 27.17 40.57 59.44
C GLN A 498 26.53 39.21 58.99
N GLN A 499 27.29 38.17 58.59
CA GLN A 499 28.15 37.18 59.35
C GLN A 499 27.35 36.11 60.14
N ASN A 500 27.68 34.80 60.24
CA ASN A 500 28.75 33.88 59.75
C ASN A 500 28.24 32.39 59.94
N PHE A 501 28.89 31.21 59.73
CA PHE A 501 30.26 30.73 59.40
C PHE A 501 30.23 29.21 58.98
N LYS A 502 31.17 28.75 58.09
CA LYS A 502 31.79 27.38 57.94
C LYS A 502 30.98 26.06 57.78
N PRO A 503 31.49 25.13 56.93
CA PRO A 503 32.16 23.90 57.41
C PRO A 503 33.59 23.66 56.80
N ILE A 504 34.21 22.48 57.01
CA ILE A 504 35.64 22.16 56.72
C ILE A 504 35.83 20.68 56.24
N LEU A 505 36.65 20.49 55.18
CA LEU A 505 37.62 19.40 54.81
C LEU A 505 37.40 17.93 55.29
N GLY A 506 37.65 16.84 54.53
CA GLY A 506 38.25 16.55 53.19
C GLY A 506 38.28 15.00 52.97
N ASP A 507 39.16 14.32 52.21
CA ASP A 507 40.25 14.71 51.29
C ASP A 507 40.83 13.46 50.51
N ILE A 508 41.77 13.66 49.56
CA ILE A 508 42.77 12.72 48.94
C ILE A 508 42.37 11.69 47.84
N VAL A 509 43.06 11.76 46.68
CA VAL A 509 43.12 10.80 45.54
C VAL A 509 44.47 10.96 44.78
N PRO A 510 45.27 9.89 44.49
CA PRO A 510 45.85 9.73 43.12
C PRO A 510 46.32 8.32 42.62
N LEU A 511 45.93 7.97 41.38
CA LEU A 511 46.73 7.53 40.21
C LEU A 511 47.62 6.23 40.11
N ILE A 512 47.41 5.53 38.97
CA ILE A 512 48.37 4.81 38.06
C ILE A 512 49.00 3.47 38.48
N GLY A 513 48.93 2.46 37.59
CA GLY A 513 49.76 1.24 37.58
C GLY A 513 49.37 0.24 36.47
N ASP A 514 50.34 -0.28 35.73
CA ASP A 514 50.17 -1.18 34.57
C ASP A 514 50.26 -2.69 34.91
N ALA A 515 49.75 -3.52 33.98
CA ALA A 515 50.27 -4.83 33.56
C ALA A 515 50.08 -6.14 34.40
N VAL A 516 49.56 -7.15 33.67
CA VAL A 516 50.08 -8.54 33.56
C VAL A 516 49.74 -9.60 34.64
N GLU A 517 48.85 -10.52 34.20
CA GLU A 517 48.86 -12.00 34.34
C GLU A 517 48.71 -12.77 35.68
N ASN A 518 47.91 -13.84 35.53
CA ASN A 518 48.13 -15.24 35.91
C ASN A 518 47.45 -15.88 37.14
N MET A 519 46.81 -17.01 36.81
CA MET A 519 46.67 -18.29 37.53
C MET A 519 46.23 -18.24 39.01
N ASP A 520 44.99 -18.63 39.34
CA ASP A 520 44.39 -19.98 39.24
C ASP A 520 44.63 -20.83 40.51
N SER A 521 43.68 -21.74 40.77
CA SER A 521 43.78 -22.90 41.67
C SER A 521 43.81 -22.66 43.20
N THR A 522 43.31 -23.58 44.05
CA THR A 522 42.25 -24.59 43.88
C THR A 522 41.89 -25.24 45.25
N LEU A 523 40.62 -25.64 45.46
CA LEU A 523 40.15 -26.66 46.44
C LEU A 523 40.29 -26.33 47.98
N HIS A 524 39.63 -27.00 48.96
CA HIS A 524 38.72 -28.17 48.96
C HIS A 524 37.83 -28.27 50.25
N TYR A 525 36.58 -28.76 50.12
CA TYR A 525 35.84 -29.67 51.05
C TYR A 525 35.47 -29.19 52.50
N ILE A 526 34.45 -29.69 53.27
CA ILE A 526 33.54 -30.87 53.28
C ILE A 526 32.07 -30.48 53.65
N HIS A 527 31.08 -31.30 53.22
CA HIS A 527 29.68 -31.57 53.70
C HIS A 527 29.16 -30.99 55.04
N ASN A 528 27.84 -30.86 55.34
CA ASN A 528 26.56 -31.36 54.75
C ASN A 528 25.43 -30.28 55.01
N ASP A 529 24.14 -30.36 54.66
CA ASP A 529 23.16 -31.44 54.42
C ASP A 529 22.18 -31.10 53.25
N SER A 530 21.17 -31.95 53.02
CA SER A 530 20.20 -31.92 51.90
C SER A 530 19.10 -30.85 51.95
N ASP A 531 18.74 -30.31 50.79
CA ASP A 531 17.34 -30.36 50.30
C ASP A 531 17.27 -30.26 48.77
N LEU A 532 16.17 -30.73 48.16
CA LEU A 532 16.02 -30.87 46.69
C LEU A 532 15.27 -29.70 46.04
N SER A 533 16.00 -28.85 45.32
CA SER A 533 15.43 -27.98 44.28
C SER A 533 16.28 -28.04 43.00
N THR A 534 15.67 -28.46 41.89
CA THR A 534 16.37 -28.65 40.60
C THR A 534 16.46 -27.36 39.82
N ASN A 535 17.17 -26.36 40.36
CA ASN A 535 17.64 -25.23 39.58
C ASN A 535 18.94 -25.63 38.87
N SER A 536 18.83 -26.15 37.65
CA SER A 536 19.97 -26.36 36.76
C SER A 536 20.52 -25.01 36.31
N SER A 537 21.61 -24.56 36.94
CA SER A 537 22.35 -23.36 36.55
C SER A 537 23.07 -23.61 35.22
N PHE A 538 22.41 -23.34 34.10
CA PHE A 538 23.05 -23.32 32.79
C PHE A 538 24.12 -22.22 32.72
N SER A 539 25.21 -22.52 32.02
CA SER A 539 26.24 -21.51 31.73
C SER A 539 25.75 -20.58 30.61
N PRO A 540 26.08 -19.28 30.63
CA PRO A 540 25.76 -18.36 29.52
C PRO A 540 26.26 -18.85 28.14
N ASP A 541 27.32 -19.67 28.11
CA ASP A 541 27.88 -20.27 26.89
C ASP A 541 27.12 -21.52 26.40
N GLU A 542 26.16 -22.04 27.16
CA GLU A 542 25.18 -23.04 26.66
C GLU A 542 23.90 -22.37 26.21
N GLU A 543 23.41 -21.38 26.97
CA GLU A 543 22.23 -20.58 26.62
C GLU A 543 22.41 -19.82 25.28
N ARG A 544 23.65 -19.40 24.97
CA ARG A 544 24.04 -18.89 23.64
C ARG A 544 24.02 -19.94 22.53
N LYS A 545 24.39 -21.21 22.82
CA LYS A 545 24.38 -22.28 21.80
C LYS A 545 22.95 -22.68 21.43
N SER A 546 22.03 -22.62 22.39
CA SER A 546 20.59 -22.88 22.17
C SER A 546 19.85 -21.78 21.39
N LYS A 547 20.52 -20.72 20.92
CA LYS A 547 19.94 -19.67 20.05
C LYS A 547 20.63 -19.56 18.68
N VAL A 548 21.47 -20.53 18.31
CA VAL A 548 22.14 -20.57 16.99
C VAL A 548 21.25 -21.28 15.98
N GLN A 549 21.03 -20.65 14.82
CA GLN A 549 20.30 -21.22 13.69
C GLN A 549 21.10 -21.07 12.38
N ASP A 550 20.89 -21.99 11.44
CA ASP A 550 21.66 -22.09 10.19
C ASP A 550 20.96 -21.48 8.96
N VAL A 551 19.77 -20.88 9.12
CA VAL A 551 18.93 -20.39 8.00
C VAL A 551 19.37 -18.99 7.54
N VAL A 552 19.58 -18.10 8.49
CA VAL A 552 20.03 -16.72 8.30
C VAL A 552 21.42 -16.57 8.93
N PRO A 553 22.38 -15.86 8.31
CA PRO A 553 23.66 -15.58 8.95
C PRO A 553 23.47 -14.92 10.32
N GLN A 554 23.95 -15.56 11.40
CA GLN A 554 23.63 -15.16 12.77
C GLN A 554 23.92 -13.67 13.05
N ALA A 555 25.01 -13.13 12.50
CA ALA A 555 25.34 -11.71 12.64
C ALA A 555 24.26 -10.75 12.07
N LEU A 556 23.48 -11.13 11.05
CA LEU A 556 22.32 -10.34 10.60
C LEU A 556 21.15 -10.44 11.57
N LEU A 557 20.91 -11.64 12.11
CA LEU A 557 19.88 -11.86 13.13
C LEU A 557 20.22 -11.06 14.41
N ASP A 558 21.46 -11.07 14.87
CA ASP A 558 21.91 -10.29 16.04
C ASP A 558 21.70 -8.77 15.83
N GLN A 559 21.95 -8.26 14.61
CA GLN A 559 21.67 -6.86 14.24
C GLN A 559 20.17 -6.54 14.19
N TYR A 560 19.33 -7.54 13.93
CA TYR A 560 17.87 -7.42 13.92
C TYR A 560 17.27 -7.51 15.32
N LEU A 561 17.65 -8.51 16.12
CA LEU A 561 17.22 -8.66 17.52
C LEU A 561 17.57 -7.42 18.35
N SER A 562 18.73 -6.82 18.11
CA SER A 562 19.12 -5.57 18.77
C SER A 562 18.33 -4.34 18.31
N MET A 563 17.42 -4.41 17.32
CA MET A 563 16.52 -3.28 16.98
C MET A 563 15.58 -2.88 18.13
N THR A 564 15.40 -3.71 19.15
CA THR A 564 14.64 -3.37 20.38
C THR A 564 15.48 -2.70 21.47
N ASP A 565 16.81 -2.57 21.31
CA ASP A 565 17.66 -1.89 22.29
C ASP A 565 17.38 -0.36 22.31
N PRO A 566 16.94 0.23 23.45
CA PRO A 566 16.72 1.67 23.57
C PRO A 566 17.94 2.54 23.23
N SER A 567 19.17 2.01 23.31
CA SER A 567 20.39 2.74 22.91
C SER A 567 20.41 3.08 21.41
N ARG A 568 19.76 2.26 20.57
CA ARG A 568 19.72 2.40 19.12
C ARG A 568 18.66 3.38 18.66
N ALA A 569 17.55 3.43 19.40
CA ALA A 569 16.51 4.45 19.20
C ALA A 569 17.06 5.88 19.37
N GLN A 570 18.06 6.06 20.25
CA GLN A 570 18.75 7.34 20.45
C GLN A 570 19.80 7.64 19.37
N THR A 571 20.55 6.64 18.92
CA THR A 571 21.74 6.81 18.04
C THR A 571 21.46 6.68 16.54
N VAL A 572 20.25 6.26 16.16
CA VAL A 572 19.82 6.13 14.76
C VAL A 572 18.41 6.68 14.53
N ASP A 573 17.35 6.04 15.03
CA ASP A 573 15.96 6.48 14.80
C ASP A 573 15.00 5.93 15.86
N THR A 574 14.13 6.81 16.39
CA THR A 574 13.12 6.49 17.40
C THR A 574 12.04 5.51 16.92
N GLU A 575 11.83 5.34 15.61
CA GLU A 575 10.86 4.40 15.06
C GLU A 575 11.49 3.02 14.67
N ILE A 576 12.75 2.74 15.03
CA ILE A 576 13.41 1.43 14.71
C ILE A 576 12.62 0.23 15.26
N ALA A 577 12.12 0.30 16.50
CA ALA A 577 11.33 -0.77 17.09
C ALA A 577 10.05 -1.08 16.28
N LYS A 578 9.44 -0.06 15.67
CA LYS A 578 8.29 -0.19 14.75
C LYS A 578 8.69 -0.87 13.44
N HIS A 579 9.87 -0.55 12.88
CA HIS A 579 10.39 -1.25 11.71
C HIS A 579 10.75 -2.73 12.02
N CYS A 580 11.18 -3.02 13.25
CA CYS A 580 11.33 -4.39 13.74
C CYS A 580 9.97 -5.10 13.77
N ALA A 581 8.99 -4.55 14.51
CA ALA A 581 7.64 -5.10 14.62
C ALA A 581 6.95 -5.34 13.26
N TYR A 582 7.10 -4.41 12.31
CA TYR A 582 6.51 -4.49 10.98
C TYR A 582 7.07 -5.67 10.16
N SER A 583 8.35 -5.97 10.32
CA SER A 583 9.03 -7.04 9.57
C SER A 583 9.09 -8.38 10.30
N LEU A 584 8.69 -8.43 11.58
CA LEU A 584 8.77 -9.61 12.43
C LEU A 584 8.08 -10.86 11.86
N PRO A 585 6.88 -10.78 11.23
CA PRO A 585 6.27 -11.96 10.60
C PRO A 585 7.10 -12.52 9.45
N GLY A 586 7.69 -11.65 8.62
CA GLY A 586 8.56 -12.07 7.51
C GLY A 586 9.86 -12.74 8.00
N VAL A 587 10.44 -12.26 9.10
CA VAL A 587 11.60 -12.88 9.74
C VAL A 587 11.21 -14.21 10.42
N ALA A 588 10.06 -14.26 11.09
CA ALA A 588 9.54 -15.49 11.72
C ALA A 588 9.21 -16.59 10.70
N LEU A 589 8.59 -16.25 9.57
CA LEU A 589 8.36 -17.17 8.44
C LEU A 589 9.68 -17.70 7.88
N THR A 590 10.69 -16.83 7.78
CA THR A 590 12.01 -17.17 7.22
C THR A 590 12.81 -18.10 8.12
N LEU A 591 12.87 -17.82 9.43
CA LEU A 591 13.50 -18.69 10.41
C LEU A 591 12.68 -19.98 10.64
N GLY A 592 11.36 -19.91 10.48
CA GLY A 592 10.41 -21.00 10.71
C GLY A 592 10.16 -21.28 12.19
N ARG A 593 9.00 -21.85 12.50
CA ARG A 593 8.52 -22.12 13.89
C ARG A 593 9.51 -22.83 14.82
N GLN A 594 10.42 -23.64 14.28
CA GLN A 594 11.46 -24.34 15.06
C GLN A 594 12.42 -23.34 15.73
N ASN A 595 12.68 -22.21 15.08
CA ASN A 595 13.61 -21.16 15.51
C ASN A 595 12.91 -19.97 16.19
N TRP A 596 11.63 -20.10 16.57
CA TRP A 596 10.88 -19.07 17.28
C TRP A 596 11.54 -18.64 18.60
N HIS A 597 12.24 -19.56 19.26
CA HIS A 597 13.03 -19.30 20.47
C HIS A 597 14.13 -18.23 20.29
N CYS A 598 14.52 -17.90 19.05
CA CYS A 598 15.42 -16.78 18.76
C CYS A 598 14.71 -15.43 18.67
N LEU A 599 13.40 -15.40 18.38
CA LEU A 599 12.59 -14.18 18.22
C LEU A 599 11.70 -13.86 19.42
N LYS A 600 11.40 -14.84 20.27
CA LYS A 600 10.44 -14.71 21.39
C LYS A 600 10.72 -13.49 22.28
N ASP A 601 11.95 -13.35 22.79
CA ASP A 601 12.32 -12.24 23.66
C ASP A 601 12.09 -10.87 22.98
N THR A 602 12.39 -10.78 21.68
CA THR A 602 12.17 -9.59 20.84
C THR A 602 10.68 -9.32 20.63
N TYR A 603 9.86 -10.36 20.41
CA TYR A 603 8.40 -10.24 20.32
C TYR A 603 7.78 -9.75 21.63
N GLU A 604 8.15 -10.32 22.78
CA GLU A 604 7.68 -9.89 24.10
C GLU A 604 8.11 -8.45 24.43
N THR A 605 9.33 -8.06 24.05
CA THR A 605 9.82 -6.69 24.18
C THR A 605 9.00 -5.71 23.32
N LEU A 606 8.74 -6.03 22.05
CA LEU A 606 7.94 -5.20 21.15
C LEU A 606 6.46 -5.15 21.55
N ALA A 607 5.91 -6.23 22.11
CA ALA A 607 4.55 -6.30 22.63
C ALA A 607 4.35 -5.46 23.90
N SER A 608 5.41 -5.23 24.67
CA SER A 608 5.44 -4.41 25.89
C SER A 608 6.06 -3.01 25.69
N ASP A 609 6.42 -2.65 24.46
CA ASP A 609 7.05 -1.36 24.11
C ASP A 609 6.18 -0.18 24.55
N MET A 610 6.79 0.87 25.09
CA MET A 610 6.10 2.09 25.53
C MET A 610 5.36 2.80 24.38
N GLN A 611 5.85 2.71 23.15
CA GLN A 611 5.24 3.29 21.96
C GLN A 611 4.03 2.46 21.49
N TRP A 612 2.82 3.01 21.63
CA TRP A 612 1.59 2.38 21.12
C TRP A 612 1.65 2.08 19.61
N LYS A 613 2.44 2.83 18.82
CA LYS A 613 2.68 2.54 17.39
C LYS A 613 3.31 1.16 17.16
N VAL A 614 4.24 0.76 18.03
CA VAL A 614 4.96 -0.53 17.94
C VAL A 614 4.00 -1.66 18.30
N ARG A 615 3.30 -1.53 19.43
CA ARG A 615 2.28 -2.49 19.88
C ARG A 615 1.15 -2.65 18.86
N ARG A 616 0.66 -1.55 18.27
CA ARG A 616 -0.30 -1.55 17.15
C ARG A 616 0.23 -2.31 15.94
N THR A 617 1.49 -2.08 15.55
CA THR A 617 2.12 -2.77 14.41
C THR A 617 2.15 -4.28 14.60
N LEU A 618 2.38 -4.78 15.82
CA LEU A 618 2.22 -6.20 16.16
C LEU A 618 0.75 -6.65 16.25
N ALA A 619 -0.15 -5.82 16.81
CA ALA A 619 -1.57 -6.16 16.93
C ALA A 619 -2.22 -6.43 15.56
N PHE A 620 -1.82 -5.68 14.53
CA PHE A 620 -2.23 -5.93 13.14
C PHE A 620 -1.62 -7.19 12.51
N SER A 621 -0.55 -7.78 13.05
CA SER A 621 0.19 -8.92 12.44
C SER A 621 0.23 -10.19 13.30
N ILE A 622 -0.45 -10.20 14.45
CA ILE A 622 -0.48 -11.34 15.38
C ILE A 622 -1.18 -12.59 14.81
N HIS A 623 -2.08 -12.41 13.84
CA HIS A 623 -2.75 -13.51 13.13
C HIS A 623 -1.80 -14.22 12.15
N GLU A 624 -1.01 -13.47 11.36
CA GLU A 624 0.06 -14.04 10.52
C GLU A 624 1.08 -14.81 11.35
N LEU A 625 1.49 -14.26 12.50
CA LEU A 625 2.37 -14.97 13.44
C LEU A 625 1.74 -16.28 13.95
N ALA A 626 0.42 -16.31 14.20
CA ALA A 626 -0.27 -17.53 14.60
C ALA A 626 -0.26 -18.61 13.50
N VAL A 627 -0.46 -18.23 12.23
CA VAL A 627 -0.33 -19.15 11.08
C VAL A 627 1.08 -19.71 10.97
N ILE A 628 2.11 -18.86 11.14
CA ILE A 628 3.53 -19.25 11.04
C ILE A 628 3.93 -20.23 12.15
N LEU A 629 3.50 -19.96 13.39
CA LEU A 629 3.91 -20.71 14.58
C LEU A 629 3.08 -21.97 14.83
N GLY A 630 1.78 -21.94 14.50
CA GLY A 630 0.83 -23.02 14.77
C GLY A 630 0.37 -23.09 16.23
N ASP A 631 -0.56 -24.01 16.49
CA ASP A 631 -1.45 -24.05 17.65
C ASP A 631 -0.72 -23.97 19.00
N GLN A 632 0.31 -24.80 19.19
CA GLN A 632 1.00 -24.94 20.49
C GLN A 632 1.73 -23.66 20.91
N LEU A 633 2.47 -23.05 19.98
CA LEU A 633 3.19 -21.80 20.22
C LEU A 633 2.23 -20.59 20.25
N THR A 634 1.16 -20.63 19.45
CA THR A 634 0.10 -19.62 19.48
C THR A 634 -0.58 -19.58 20.85
N ALA A 635 -0.96 -20.75 21.39
CA ALA A 635 -1.60 -20.86 22.70
C ALA A 635 -0.66 -20.51 23.88
N GLY A 636 0.63 -20.81 23.75
CA GLY A 636 1.64 -20.51 24.77
C GLY A 636 2.06 -19.03 24.81
N ASP A 637 2.38 -18.44 23.64
CA ASP A 637 3.11 -17.18 23.54
C ASP A 637 2.27 -16.03 22.96
N LEU A 638 1.44 -16.30 21.95
CA LEU A 638 0.68 -15.24 21.26
C LEU A 638 -0.64 -14.90 22.00
N VAL A 639 -1.36 -15.91 22.50
CA VAL A 639 -2.63 -15.72 23.23
C VAL A 639 -2.50 -14.79 24.46
N PRO A 640 -1.45 -14.88 25.30
CA PRO A 640 -1.23 -13.90 26.38
C PRO A 640 -1.06 -12.46 25.87
N VAL A 641 -0.31 -12.26 24.78
CA VAL A 641 -0.08 -10.93 24.18
C VAL A 641 -1.35 -10.38 23.51
N PHE A 642 -2.09 -11.22 22.79
CA PHE A 642 -3.41 -10.90 22.24
C PHE A 642 -4.36 -10.40 23.34
N ASN A 643 -4.41 -11.10 24.47
CA ASN A 643 -5.20 -10.71 25.64
C ASN A 643 -4.71 -9.42 26.33
N GLY A 644 -3.45 -9.03 26.11
CA GLY A 644 -2.91 -7.72 26.46
C GLY A 644 -3.42 -6.64 25.52
N PHE A 645 -3.27 -6.83 24.20
CA PHE A 645 -3.73 -5.88 23.18
C PHE A 645 -5.24 -5.60 23.21
N LEU A 646 -6.07 -6.57 23.64
CA LEU A 646 -7.51 -6.36 23.88
C LEU A 646 -7.82 -5.28 24.94
N LYS A 647 -6.88 -5.05 25.87
CA LYS A 647 -6.98 -4.14 27.03
C LYS A 647 -6.09 -2.89 26.92
N ASP A 648 -5.45 -2.73 25.76
CA ASP A 648 -4.62 -1.58 25.42
C ASP A 648 -5.52 -0.40 24.94
N LEU A 649 -4.93 0.66 24.40
CA LEU A 649 -5.65 1.79 23.80
C LEU A 649 -6.49 1.34 22.59
N ASP A 650 -7.61 2.00 22.30
CA ASP A 650 -8.43 1.79 21.08
C ASP A 650 -7.58 1.71 19.78
N GLU A 651 -6.50 2.50 19.68
CA GLU A 651 -5.56 2.52 18.54
C GLU A 651 -4.72 1.25 18.37
N VAL A 652 -4.54 0.44 19.43
CA VAL A 652 -3.91 -0.88 19.38
C VAL A 652 -4.98 -1.96 19.25
N ARG A 653 -6.07 -1.86 20.04
CA ARG A 653 -7.21 -2.79 20.02
C ARG A 653 -7.78 -2.97 18.61
N ILE A 654 -7.78 -1.92 17.77
CA ILE A 654 -8.29 -1.98 16.39
C ILE A 654 -7.49 -2.93 15.48
N GLY A 655 -6.20 -3.14 15.76
CA GLY A 655 -5.36 -4.08 15.02
C GLY A 655 -5.74 -5.53 15.28
N VAL A 656 -5.97 -5.87 16.56
CA VAL A 656 -6.54 -7.17 16.94
C VAL A 656 -7.96 -7.33 16.40
N LEU A 657 -8.80 -6.30 16.51
CA LEU A 657 -10.19 -6.36 16.06
C LEU A 657 -10.28 -6.66 14.57
N LYS A 658 -9.45 -6.01 13.73
CA LYS A 658 -9.40 -6.20 12.27
C LYS A 658 -9.10 -7.63 11.79
N HIS A 659 -8.52 -8.45 12.65
CA HIS A 659 -8.13 -9.83 12.34
C HIS A 659 -8.65 -10.81 13.41
N LEU A 660 -9.74 -10.42 14.07
CA LEU A 660 -10.35 -11.15 15.18
C LEU A 660 -10.93 -12.48 14.71
N HIS A 661 -11.60 -12.50 13.56
CA HIS A 661 -12.01 -13.75 12.92
C HIS A 661 -10.81 -14.66 12.65
N ASP A 662 -9.77 -14.13 12.02
CA ASP A 662 -8.65 -14.91 11.49
C ASP A 662 -7.82 -15.53 12.62
N PHE A 663 -7.55 -14.78 13.68
CA PHE A 663 -6.90 -15.31 14.88
C PHE A 663 -7.77 -16.33 15.62
N LEU A 664 -9.08 -16.08 15.77
CA LEU A 664 -9.97 -17.01 16.47
C LEU A 664 -10.25 -18.29 15.69
N LYS A 665 -10.20 -18.28 14.35
CA LYS A 665 -10.29 -19.48 13.49
C LYS A 665 -9.17 -20.48 13.80
N LEU A 666 -7.97 -19.98 14.15
CA LEU A 666 -6.79 -20.79 14.50
C LEU A 666 -6.82 -21.34 15.95
N LEU A 667 -7.70 -20.86 16.82
CA LEU A 667 -7.82 -21.38 18.19
C LEU A 667 -8.76 -22.58 18.27
N HIS A 668 -8.37 -23.58 19.08
CA HIS A 668 -9.24 -24.69 19.50
C HIS A 668 -10.56 -24.19 20.11
N LEU A 669 -11.63 -24.96 19.91
CA LEU A 669 -13.01 -24.56 20.22
C LEU A 669 -13.23 -24.07 21.66
N ASP A 670 -12.66 -24.74 22.66
CA ASP A 670 -12.80 -24.35 24.07
C ASP A 670 -12.19 -22.98 24.34
N LYS A 671 -10.97 -22.74 23.85
CA LYS A 671 -10.26 -21.46 23.97
C LYS A 671 -10.95 -20.35 23.18
N ARG A 672 -11.45 -20.65 21.97
CA ARG A 672 -12.27 -19.73 21.19
C ARG A 672 -13.50 -19.28 21.99
N ARG A 673 -14.17 -20.20 22.69
CA ARG A 673 -15.39 -19.91 23.46
C ARG A 673 -15.17 -18.97 24.64
N GLU A 674 -13.97 -18.93 25.23
CA GLU A 674 -13.60 -17.98 26.30
C GLU A 674 -13.66 -16.51 25.84
N TYR A 675 -13.55 -16.24 24.54
CA TYR A 675 -13.62 -14.88 23.99
C TYR A 675 -15.02 -14.31 23.87
N LEU A 676 -16.08 -15.12 23.88
CA LEU A 676 -17.47 -14.66 23.70
C LEU A 676 -17.88 -13.58 24.70
N TYR A 677 -17.41 -13.67 25.94
CA TYR A 677 -17.62 -12.65 26.97
C TYR A 677 -16.84 -11.36 26.70
N GLN A 678 -15.62 -11.49 26.18
CA GLN A 678 -14.71 -10.38 25.86
C GLN A 678 -15.20 -9.57 24.65
N LEU A 679 -15.96 -10.18 23.72
CA LEU A 679 -16.57 -9.47 22.58
C LEU A 679 -17.48 -8.30 23.02
N GLN A 680 -18.09 -8.38 24.20
CA GLN A 680 -18.89 -7.29 24.74
C GLN A 680 -18.04 -6.07 25.15
N GLU A 681 -16.76 -6.26 25.51
CA GLU A 681 -15.84 -5.19 25.90
C GLU A 681 -15.48 -4.26 24.72
N PHE A 682 -15.57 -4.75 23.48
CA PHE A 682 -15.39 -3.93 22.27
C PHE A 682 -16.51 -2.89 22.04
N LEU A 683 -17.67 -3.02 22.70
CA LEU A 683 -18.68 -1.94 22.73
C LEU A 683 -18.22 -0.74 23.57
N VAL A 684 -17.27 -0.94 24.48
CA VAL A 684 -16.70 0.09 25.35
C VAL A 684 -15.40 0.59 24.71
N THR A 685 -15.53 1.62 23.88
CA THR A 685 -14.42 2.37 23.26
C THR A 685 -13.98 3.52 24.19
N ASP A 686 -12.68 3.74 24.35
CA ASP A 686 -12.09 4.87 25.12
C ASP A 686 -12.74 6.21 24.74
N ASN A 687 -12.93 6.40 23.43
CA ASN A 687 -13.56 7.58 22.87
C ASN A 687 -14.88 7.22 22.17
N SER A 688 -16.00 7.69 22.71
CA SER A 688 -17.33 7.45 22.12
C SER A 688 -17.49 7.90 20.64
N ARG A 689 -16.61 8.77 20.13
CA ARG A 689 -16.54 9.18 18.71
C ARG A 689 -15.89 8.13 17.80
N ASN A 690 -15.27 7.08 18.33
CA ASN A 690 -14.62 5.99 17.58
C ASN A 690 -15.67 5.06 16.92
N TRP A 691 -16.54 5.62 16.08
CA TRP A 691 -17.58 4.88 15.36
C TRP A 691 -16.98 3.90 14.35
N ARG A 692 -15.80 4.19 13.78
CA ARG A 692 -15.07 3.27 12.89
C ARG A 692 -14.72 1.96 13.59
N PHE A 693 -14.33 2.02 14.86
CA PHE A 693 -14.07 0.84 15.70
C PHE A 693 -15.34 -0.02 15.86
N ARG A 694 -16.50 0.62 16.07
CA ARG A 694 -17.79 -0.07 16.21
C ARG A 694 -18.38 -0.53 14.88
N ALA A 695 -17.98 0.08 13.75
CA ALA A 695 -18.25 -0.42 12.41
C ALA A 695 -17.43 -1.69 12.13
N GLU A 696 -16.12 -1.66 12.38
CA GLU A 696 -15.24 -2.83 12.28
C GLU A 696 -15.76 -3.99 13.15
N LEU A 697 -16.17 -3.72 14.39
CA LEU A 697 -16.79 -4.73 15.25
C LEU A 697 -18.03 -5.38 14.60
N ALA A 698 -18.87 -4.60 13.92
CA ALA A 698 -20.03 -5.13 13.21
C ALA A 698 -19.64 -5.99 11.98
N GLU A 699 -18.58 -5.63 11.26
CA GLU A 699 -18.04 -6.40 10.13
C GLU A 699 -17.43 -7.73 10.60
N GLN A 700 -16.59 -7.69 11.63
CA GLN A 700 -15.94 -8.86 12.23
C GLN A 700 -16.97 -9.82 12.86
N LEU A 701 -18.02 -9.28 13.50
CA LEU A 701 -19.10 -10.10 14.05
C LEU A 701 -19.86 -10.90 12.98
N ILE A 702 -19.89 -10.46 11.72
CA ILE A 702 -20.48 -11.24 10.61
C ILE A 702 -19.64 -12.49 10.35
N LEU A 703 -18.32 -12.33 10.23
CA LEU A 703 -17.38 -13.44 10.01
C LEU A 703 -17.39 -14.42 11.20
N LEU A 704 -17.50 -13.91 12.42
CA LEU A 704 -17.60 -14.74 13.63
C LEU A 704 -18.87 -15.60 13.69
N LEU A 705 -19.93 -15.32 12.92
CA LEU A 705 -21.13 -16.18 12.87
C LEU A 705 -20.84 -17.59 12.38
N ASP A 706 -19.78 -17.79 11.58
CA ASP A 706 -19.40 -19.11 11.09
C ASP A 706 -18.53 -19.90 12.09
N LEU A 707 -17.90 -19.24 13.06
CA LEU A 707 -17.00 -19.88 14.03
C LEU A 707 -17.68 -20.38 15.32
N TYR A 708 -18.97 -20.07 15.52
CA TYR A 708 -19.72 -20.33 16.77
C TYR A 708 -21.05 -21.07 16.55
N SER A 709 -21.56 -21.71 17.62
CA SER A 709 -22.84 -22.41 17.55
C SER A 709 -24.03 -21.44 17.52
N ALA A 710 -25.16 -21.90 16.98
CA ALA A 710 -26.43 -21.14 16.98
C ALA A 710 -26.86 -20.69 18.39
N ARG A 711 -26.51 -21.44 19.44
CA ARG A 711 -26.77 -21.02 20.83
C ARG A 711 -25.85 -19.88 21.25
N ASP A 712 -24.55 -20.00 21.01
CA ASP A 712 -23.58 -18.97 21.40
C ASP A 712 -23.81 -17.64 20.63
N ILE A 713 -24.20 -17.73 19.35
CA ILE A 713 -24.66 -16.58 18.55
C ILE A 713 -25.89 -15.92 19.20
N TYR A 714 -26.88 -16.73 19.57
CA TYR A 714 -28.12 -16.23 20.18
C TYR A 714 -27.88 -15.63 21.58
N ASP A 715 -27.05 -16.24 22.42
CA ASP A 715 -26.83 -15.81 23.80
C ASP A 715 -25.85 -14.63 23.93
N TYR A 716 -24.75 -14.62 23.15
CA TYR A 716 -23.66 -13.63 23.31
C TYR A 716 -23.57 -12.58 22.21
N LEU A 717 -23.84 -12.93 20.95
CA LEU A 717 -23.67 -11.98 19.82
C LEU A 717 -24.93 -11.14 19.57
N ARG A 718 -26.13 -11.71 19.80
CA ARG A 718 -27.43 -11.02 19.69
C ARG A 718 -27.51 -9.70 20.47
N PRO A 719 -27.10 -9.60 21.75
CA PRO A 719 -27.14 -8.34 22.48
C PRO A 719 -26.22 -7.27 21.88
N ILE A 720 -25.07 -7.69 21.34
CA ILE A 720 -24.07 -6.81 20.73
C ILE A 720 -24.59 -6.26 19.39
N ALA A 721 -25.05 -7.14 18.49
CA ALA A 721 -25.66 -6.76 17.22
C ALA A 721 -26.83 -5.77 17.42
N PHE A 722 -27.73 -6.05 18.37
CA PHE A 722 -28.86 -5.15 18.67
C PHE A 722 -28.45 -3.83 19.34
N SER A 723 -27.27 -3.74 19.96
CA SER A 723 -26.70 -2.49 20.43
C SER A 723 -26.18 -1.65 19.25
N LEU A 724 -25.50 -2.28 18.29
CA LEU A 724 -24.92 -1.62 17.11
C LEU A 724 -26.00 -1.16 16.12
N CYS A 725 -27.09 -1.91 15.94
CA CYS A 725 -28.31 -1.45 15.24
C CYS A 725 -28.93 -0.17 15.86
N ALA A 726 -28.64 0.11 17.14
CA ALA A 726 -29.11 1.29 17.86
C ALA A 726 -28.04 2.41 17.97
N ASP A 727 -26.89 2.29 17.27
CA ASP A 727 -25.83 3.31 17.31
C ASP A 727 -26.31 4.68 16.79
N LYS A 728 -25.61 5.73 17.19
CA LYS A 728 -25.87 7.12 16.78
C LYS A 728 -25.50 7.33 15.31
N VAL A 729 -24.43 6.70 14.81
CA VAL A 729 -23.89 6.86 13.46
C VAL A 729 -24.54 5.89 12.47
N SER A 730 -24.95 6.39 11.30
CA SER A 730 -25.72 5.59 10.33
C SER A 730 -24.92 4.47 9.70
N SER A 731 -23.63 4.67 9.44
CA SER A 731 -22.74 3.65 8.85
C SER A 731 -22.61 2.40 9.74
N VAL A 732 -22.49 2.59 11.06
CA VAL A 732 -22.46 1.49 12.03
C VAL A 732 -23.78 0.70 11.98
N ARG A 733 -24.92 1.41 12.01
CA ARG A 733 -26.24 0.77 11.92
C ARG A 733 -26.41 -0.04 10.62
N TRP A 734 -25.95 0.49 9.48
CA TRP A 734 -26.09 -0.17 8.17
C TRP A 734 -25.40 -1.55 8.14
N ILE A 735 -24.15 -1.63 8.59
CA ILE A 735 -23.43 -2.91 8.73
C ILE A 735 -24.15 -3.82 9.74
N SER A 736 -24.66 -3.24 10.84
CA SER A 736 -25.40 -3.99 11.85
C SER A 736 -26.71 -4.61 11.32
N TYR A 737 -27.34 -4.02 10.30
CA TYR A 737 -28.52 -4.63 9.66
C TYR A 737 -28.13 -5.90 8.90
N LYS A 738 -26.98 -5.91 8.21
CA LYS A 738 -26.41 -7.11 7.57
C LYS A 738 -26.04 -8.17 8.60
N LEU A 739 -25.39 -7.78 9.71
CA LEU A 739 -25.11 -8.66 10.84
C LEU A 739 -26.37 -9.34 11.38
N VAL A 740 -27.45 -8.60 11.61
CA VAL A 740 -28.73 -9.17 12.04
C VAL A 740 -29.34 -10.10 10.98
N SER A 741 -29.18 -9.78 9.69
CA SER A 741 -29.75 -10.58 8.59
C SER A 741 -29.02 -11.92 8.43
N GLU A 742 -27.68 -11.93 8.46
CA GLU A 742 -26.89 -13.17 8.48
C GLU A 742 -27.07 -13.95 9.79
N MET A 743 -27.27 -13.29 10.94
CA MET A 743 -27.68 -13.97 12.18
C MET A 743 -29.02 -14.70 12.03
N VAL A 744 -30.02 -14.06 11.42
CA VAL A 744 -31.33 -14.68 11.15
C VAL A 744 -31.17 -15.90 10.23
N LYS A 745 -30.38 -15.78 9.16
CA LYS A 745 -30.05 -16.86 8.22
C LYS A 745 -29.35 -18.04 8.90
N LYS A 746 -28.29 -17.78 9.68
CA LYS A 746 -27.55 -18.81 10.43
C LYS A 746 -28.42 -19.52 11.47
N LEU A 747 -29.30 -18.80 12.17
CA LEU A 747 -30.25 -19.39 13.12
C LEU A 747 -31.42 -20.13 12.44
N TYR A 748 -31.82 -19.75 11.23
CA TYR A 748 -32.83 -20.45 10.44
C TYR A 748 -32.30 -21.78 9.89
N MET A 749 -31.05 -21.81 9.41
CA MET A 749 -30.40 -23.02 8.91
C MET A 749 -30.02 -24.02 10.02
N ALA A 750 -29.94 -23.56 11.28
CA ALA A 750 -29.70 -24.41 12.43
C ALA A 750 -30.95 -25.22 12.82
N SER A 751 -30.75 -26.43 13.35
CA SER A 751 -31.84 -27.36 13.74
C SER A 751 -32.72 -26.88 14.92
N THR A 752 -32.50 -25.68 15.44
CA THR A 752 -33.20 -25.06 16.57
C THR A 752 -34.04 -23.86 16.13
N SER A 753 -35.14 -24.15 15.42
CA SER A 753 -36.04 -23.13 14.84
C SER A 753 -36.69 -22.18 15.86
N THR A 754 -36.66 -22.50 17.16
CA THR A 754 -37.11 -21.58 18.22
C THR A 754 -36.27 -20.30 18.27
N PHE A 755 -34.95 -20.38 18.13
CA PHE A 755 -34.08 -19.21 18.29
C PHE A 755 -34.30 -18.14 17.21
N VAL A 756 -34.59 -18.53 15.96
CA VAL A 756 -34.91 -17.56 14.91
C VAL A 756 -36.29 -16.92 15.10
N VAL A 757 -37.29 -17.67 15.59
CA VAL A 757 -38.61 -17.12 15.92
C VAL A 757 -38.52 -16.15 17.11
N ASP A 758 -37.78 -16.51 18.16
CA ASP A 758 -37.54 -15.64 19.32
C ASP A 758 -36.72 -14.39 18.94
N LEU A 759 -35.73 -14.51 18.04
CA LEU A 759 -34.99 -13.38 17.47
C LEU A 759 -35.93 -12.42 16.70
N MET A 760 -36.80 -12.95 15.82
CA MET A 760 -37.78 -12.15 15.09
C MET A 760 -38.77 -11.45 16.04
N ASN A 761 -39.21 -12.13 17.10
CA ASN A 761 -40.03 -11.51 18.13
C ASN A 761 -39.30 -10.37 18.87
N GLU A 762 -38.03 -10.54 19.26
CA GLU A 762 -37.26 -9.46 19.90
C GLU A 762 -37.02 -8.28 18.92
N LEU A 763 -36.81 -8.53 17.63
CA LEU A 763 -36.73 -7.47 16.60
C LEU A 763 -38.01 -6.62 16.56
N VAL A 764 -39.19 -7.25 16.62
CA VAL A 764 -40.49 -6.56 16.64
C VAL A 764 -40.66 -5.72 17.91
N GLU A 765 -40.38 -6.29 19.09
CA GLU A 765 -40.53 -5.55 20.36
C GLU A 765 -39.52 -4.39 20.49
N LYS A 766 -38.27 -4.61 20.06
CA LYS A 766 -37.15 -3.67 20.25
C LYS A 766 -37.11 -2.55 19.21
N PHE A 767 -37.39 -2.89 17.95
CA PHE A 767 -37.28 -1.96 16.82
C PHE A 767 -38.66 -1.55 16.27
N CYS A 768 -39.54 -2.49 15.87
CA CYS A 768 -40.85 -2.13 15.30
C CYS A 768 -41.73 -1.33 16.28
N ARG A 769 -41.70 -1.69 17.57
CA ARG A 769 -42.44 -0.97 18.63
C ARG A 769 -41.63 0.12 19.32
N CYS A 770 -40.46 0.49 18.78
CA CYS A 770 -39.60 1.50 19.37
C CYS A 770 -40.30 2.86 19.45
N ARG A 771 -40.19 3.55 20.60
CA ARG A 771 -40.75 4.91 20.78
C ARG A 771 -40.12 5.93 19.82
N LYS A 772 -38.86 5.75 19.44
CA LYS A 772 -38.14 6.59 18.47
C LYS A 772 -38.43 6.12 17.04
N TRP A 773 -38.70 7.06 16.14
CA TRP A 773 -38.93 6.78 14.72
C TRP A 773 -37.73 6.12 14.04
N SER A 774 -36.49 6.47 14.45
CA SER A 774 -35.27 5.85 13.93
C SER A 774 -35.17 4.35 14.25
N GLY A 775 -35.68 3.91 15.40
CA GLY A 775 -35.77 2.48 15.73
C GLY A 775 -36.82 1.75 14.88
N ARG A 776 -37.89 2.43 14.48
CA ARG A 776 -38.91 1.86 13.59
C ARG A 776 -38.45 1.82 12.14
N GLN A 777 -37.70 2.81 11.67
CA GLN A 777 -36.94 2.71 10.42
C GLN A 777 -35.90 1.58 10.46
N THR A 778 -35.20 1.39 11.58
CA THR A 778 -34.26 0.27 11.76
C THR A 778 -34.95 -1.08 11.54
N PHE A 779 -36.18 -1.26 12.03
CA PHE A 779 -36.97 -2.46 11.73
C PHE A 779 -37.26 -2.62 10.23
N VAL A 780 -37.66 -1.54 9.54
CA VAL A 780 -37.91 -1.60 8.09
C VAL A 780 -36.63 -1.94 7.31
N PHE A 781 -35.49 -1.32 7.65
CA PHE A 781 -34.21 -1.63 7.02
C PHE A 781 -33.75 -3.07 7.28
N ILE A 782 -33.92 -3.60 8.50
CA ILE A 782 -33.61 -5.02 8.80
C ILE A 782 -34.52 -5.94 7.98
N CYS A 783 -35.83 -5.66 7.92
CA CYS A 783 -36.77 -6.41 7.06
C CYS A 783 -36.43 -6.31 5.57
N GLN A 784 -35.92 -5.17 5.12
CA GLN A 784 -35.42 -4.96 3.76
C GLN A 784 -34.18 -5.85 3.50
N THR A 785 -33.12 -5.73 4.30
CA THR A 785 -31.88 -6.52 4.13
C THR A 785 -32.14 -8.03 4.21
N ILE A 786 -32.95 -8.49 5.17
CA ILE A 786 -33.42 -9.89 5.28
C ILE A 786 -34.08 -10.39 3.99
N SER A 787 -34.80 -9.51 3.30
CA SER A 787 -35.47 -9.84 2.04
C SER A 787 -34.53 -9.76 0.85
N GLU A 788 -33.64 -8.76 0.79
CA GLU A 788 -32.68 -8.58 -0.30
C GLU A 788 -31.69 -9.74 -0.36
N ASP A 789 -31.08 -10.09 0.78
CA ASP A 789 -30.06 -11.15 0.92
C ASP A 789 -30.67 -12.58 1.07
N ASP A 790 -31.98 -12.73 0.86
CA ASP A 790 -32.78 -13.97 0.95
C ASP A 790 -32.52 -14.80 2.24
N CYS A 791 -32.41 -14.12 3.38
CA CYS A 791 -32.00 -14.72 4.65
C CYS A 791 -32.97 -15.75 5.24
N LEU A 792 -34.23 -15.76 4.81
CA LEU A 792 -35.20 -16.81 5.14
C LEU A 792 -36.30 -16.90 4.06
N PRO A 793 -36.94 -18.07 3.89
CA PRO A 793 -38.05 -18.24 2.95
C PRO A 793 -39.19 -17.23 3.17
N MET A 794 -39.71 -16.68 2.08
CA MET A 794 -40.69 -15.58 2.13
C MET A 794 -42.01 -15.93 2.81
N ASP A 795 -42.39 -17.21 2.92
CA ASP A 795 -43.53 -17.65 3.73
C ASP A 795 -43.29 -17.45 5.24
N GLN A 796 -42.08 -17.76 5.73
CA GLN A 796 -41.70 -17.52 7.12
C GLN A 796 -41.64 -16.02 7.42
N PHE A 797 -41.14 -15.22 6.47
CA PHE A 797 -41.16 -13.75 6.55
C PHE A 797 -42.59 -13.20 6.59
N ALA A 798 -43.46 -13.72 5.73
CA ALA A 798 -44.86 -13.33 5.61
C ALA A 798 -45.70 -13.68 6.85
N VAL A 799 -45.31 -14.72 7.60
CA VAL A 799 -45.90 -15.08 8.90
C VAL A 799 -45.35 -14.23 10.05
N HIS A 800 -44.02 -14.08 10.17
CA HIS A 800 -43.40 -13.56 11.39
C HIS A 800 -43.08 -12.05 11.39
N LEU A 801 -42.74 -11.46 10.23
CA LEU A 801 -42.27 -10.06 10.16
C LEU A 801 -43.23 -9.15 9.40
N LEU A 802 -43.80 -9.64 8.29
CA LEU A 802 -44.67 -8.85 7.41
C LEU A 802 -45.89 -8.22 8.13
N PRO A 803 -46.63 -8.89 9.04
CA PRO A 803 -47.79 -8.25 9.71
C PRO A 803 -47.40 -7.03 10.55
N HIS A 804 -46.18 -7.01 11.08
CA HIS A 804 -45.64 -5.89 11.84
C HIS A 804 -45.07 -4.81 10.92
N LEU A 805 -44.48 -5.20 9.79
CA LEU A 805 -44.00 -4.28 8.76
C LEU A 805 -45.15 -3.47 8.14
N LEU A 806 -46.25 -4.13 7.73
CA LEU A 806 -47.41 -3.46 7.15
C LEU A 806 -48.12 -2.51 8.14
N HIS A 807 -48.08 -2.81 9.44
CA HIS A 807 -48.64 -1.94 10.47
C HIS A 807 -47.98 -0.54 10.51
N LEU A 808 -46.72 -0.42 10.06
CA LEU A 808 -46.02 0.86 9.98
C LEU A 808 -46.59 1.82 8.91
N ALA A 809 -47.52 1.37 8.06
CA ALA A 809 -48.29 2.27 7.19
C ALA A 809 -49.19 3.23 8.00
N SER A 810 -49.48 2.91 9.27
CA SER A 810 -50.16 3.80 10.23
C SER A 810 -49.20 4.59 11.13
N ASP A 811 -47.89 4.64 10.83
CA ASP A 811 -46.93 5.43 11.61
C ASP A 811 -47.23 6.94 11.51
N ARG A 812 -47.03 7.67 12.61
CA ARG A 812 -47.22 9.12 12.67
C ARG A 812 -46.12 9.90 11.93
N VAL A 813 -44.96 9.29 11.67
CA VAL A 813 -43.80 9.96 11.05
C VAL A 813 -43.71 9.57 9.57
N PRO A 814 -43.88 10.52 8.62
CA PRO A 814 -43.81 10.23 7.18
C PRO A 814 -42.55 9.50 6.75
N ASN A 815 -41.37 9.83 7.28
CA ASN A 815 -40.09 9.17 6.94
C ASN A 815 -40.08 7.65 7.24
N VAL A 816 -40.95 7.14 8.14
CA VAL A 816 -41.15 5.69 8.34
C VAL A 816 -42.04 5.12 7.24
N ARG A 817 -43.13 5.82 6.88
CA ARG A 817 -44.06 5.43 5.81
C ARG A 817 -43.44 5.49 4.41
N VAL A 818 -42.57 6.48 4.15
CA VAL A 818 -41.73 6.59 2.94
C VAL A 818 -40.82 5.37 2.80
N LEU A 819 -40.12 4.99 3.88
CA LEU A 819 -39.22 3.85 3.85
C LEU A 819 -39.99 2.54 3.66
N LEU A 820 -41.13 2.38 4.34
CA LEU A 820 -42.03 1.24 4.11
C LEU A 820 -42.51 1.17 2.65
N ALA A 821 -42.95 2.30 2.07
CA ALA A 821 -43.38 2.36 0.68
C ALA A 821 -42.28 1.92 -0.29
N LYS A 822 -41.04 2.36 -0.07
CA LYS A 822 -39.86 1.90 -0.81
C LYS A 822 -39.66 0.39 -0.67
N THR A 823 -39.53 -0.14 0.56
CA THR A 823 -39.30 -1.59 0.79
C THR A 823 -40.41 -2.46 0.20
N LEU A 824 -41.67 -2.04 0.28
CA LEU A 824 -42.78 -2.77 -0.35
C LEU A 824 -42.69 -2.77 -1.89
N LYS A 825 -42.36 -1.62 -2.50
CA LYS A 825 -42.30 -1.46 -3.97
C LYS A 825 -41.04 -1.98 -4.64
N GLN A 826 -39.89 -1.83 -3.99
CA GLN A 826 -38.55 -2.04 -4.57
C GLN A 826 -37.89 -3.33 -4.09
N THR A 827 -38.36 -3.92 -2.99
CA THR A 827 -37.80 -5.16 -2.43
C THR A 827 -38.82 -6.29 -2.45
N LEU A 828 -39.96 -6.13 -1.77
CA LEU A 828 -40.89 -7.24 -1.56
C LEU A 828 -41.69 -7.62 -2.81
N LEU A 829 -42.18 -6.65 -3.59
CA LEU A 829 -42.84 -6.94 -4.88
C LEU A 829 -41.89 -7.42 -5.99
N GLU A 830 -40.57 -7.47 -5.78
CA GLU A 830 -39.66 -8.12 -6.74
C GLU A 830 -39.50 -9.63 -6.48
N LYS A 831 -39.89 -10.13 -5.30
CA LYS A 831 -39.75 -11.55 -4.94
C LYS A 831 -40.92 -12.38 -5.47
N GLU A 832 -40.61 -13.52 -6.09
CA GLU A 832 -41.58 -14.40 -6.78
C GLU A 832 -42.80 -14.77 -5.93
N TYR A 833 -42.61 -14.92 -4.61
CA TYR A 833 -43.68 -15.21 -3.65
C TYR A 833 -44.86 -14.21 -3.73
N PHE A 834 -44.55 -12.92 -3.93
CA PHE A 834 -45.55 -11.84 -4.03
C PHE A 834 -45.95 -11.50 -5.48
N LEU A 835 -45.36 -12.17 -6.47
CA LEU A 835 -45.70 -12.01 -7.90
C LEU A 835 -46.58 -13.15 -8.43
N ASN A 836 -46.27 -14.39 -8.05
CA ASN A 836 -46.78 -15.60 -8.71
C ASN A 836 -47.83 -16.36 -7.90
N SER A 837 -48.09 -15.98 -6.64
CA SER A 837 -49.00 -16.75 -5.77
C SER A 837 -50.08 -15.86 -5.15
N ALA A 838 -51.33 -16.14 -5.53
CA ALA A 838 -52.54 -15.48 -5.03
C ALA A 838 -52.83 -15.84 -3.56
N ASN A 839 -51.91 -15.45 -2.68
CA ASN A 839 -51.94 -15.67 -1.24
C ASN A 839 -52.41 -14.40 -0.51
N SER A 840 -52.89 -14.55 0.72
CA SER A 840 -53.40 -13.43 1.53
C SER A 840 -52.35 -12.38 1.92
N HIS A 841 -51.06 -12.69 1.78
CA HIS A 841 -49.97 -11.78 2.08
C HIS A 841 -49.65 -10.85 0.90
N GLN A 842 -49.77 -11.32 -0.35
CA GLN A 842 -49.75 -10.45 -1.55
C GLN A 842 -50.90 -9.43 -1.47
N GLU A 843 -52.13 -9.89 -1.21
CA GLU A 843 -53.29 -9.00 -1.10
C GLU A 843 -53.08 -7.94 0.01
N ALA A 844 -52.54 -8.34 1.16
CA ALA A 844 -52.22 -7.41 2.24
C ALA A 844 -51.12 -6.38 1.88
N VAL A 845 -50.09 -6.79 1.13
CA VAL A 845 -49.05 -5.89 0.59
C VAL A 845 -49.65 -4.89 -0.39
N GLU A 846 -50.46 -5.36 -1.34
CA GLU A 846 -51.10 -4.50 -2.35
C GLU A 846 -52.09 -3.51 -1.72
N GLN A 847 -52.96 -3.97 -0.80
CA GLN A 847 -53.87 -3.09 -0.05
C GLN A 847 -53.10 -2.03 0.76
N THR A 848 -51.97 -2.40 1.37
CA THR A 848 -51.12 -1.45 2.12
C THR A 848 -50.45 -0.43 1.20
N ILE A 849 -50.00 -0.84 0.01
CA ILE A 849 -49.49 0.06 -1.02
C ILE A 849 -50.58 1.04 -1.49
N MET A 850 -51.81 0.56 -1.74
CA MET A 850 -52.94 1.43 -2.11
C MET A 850 -53.27 2.46 -1.03
N ALA A 851 -53.14 2.09 0.26
CA ALA A 851 -53.29 3.04 1.36
C ALA A 851 -52.17 4.11 1.36
N LEU A 852 -50.91 3.72 1.12
CA LEU A 852 -49.77 4.64 1.04
C LEU A 852 -49.81 5.55 -0.21
N GLN A 853 -50.41 5.09 -1.31
CA GLN A 853 -50.71 5.93 -2.48
C GLN A 853 -51.80 7.00 -2.18
N MET A 854 -52.56 6.81 -1.10
CA MET A 854 -53.64 7.68 -0.65
C MET A 854 -53.34 8.37 0.70
N ASP A 855 -52.05 8.46 1.07
CA ASP A 855 -51.57 9.13 2.29
C ASP A 855 -51.92 10.64 2.33
N ASP A 856 -51.58 11.36 3.40
CA ASP A 856 -51.60 12.84 3.41
C ASP A 856 -50.32 13.42 2.82
N ASP A 857 -49.18 12.79 3.05
CA ASP A 857 -47.83 13.23 2.69
C ASP A 857 -47.54 13.10 1.17
N SER A 858 -46.69 13.96 0.61
CA SER A 858 -46.33 13.94 -0.82
C SER A 858 -45.34 12.85 -1.18
N ASP A 859 -44.39 12.59 -0.29
CA ASP A 859 -43.23 11.75 -0.57
C ASP A 859 -43.62 10.28 -0.36
N VAL A 860 -44.49 10.02 0.62
CA VAL A 860 -45.12 8.70 0.80
C VAL A 860 -45.89 8.31 -0.46
N LYS A 861 -46.75 9.21 -1.00
CA LYS A 861 -47.47 8.98 -2.27
C LYS A 861 -46.52 8.70 -3.42
N TYR A 862 -45.47 9.50 -3.56
CA TYR A 862 -44.49 9.39 -4.63
C TYR A 862 -43.81 8.02 -4.61
N PHE A 863 -43.20 7.63 -3.49
CA PHE A 863 -42.51 6.33 -3.37
C PHE A 863 -43.46 5.13 -3.38
N ALA A 864 -44.73 5.29 -2.96
CA ALA A 864 -45.76 4.26 -3.14
C ALA A 864 -46.29 4.14 -4.59
N SER A 865 -46.05 5.14 -5.44
CA SER A 865 -46.52 5.17 -6.84
C SER A 865 -45.44 4.81 -7.87
N ILE A 866 -44.16 4.88 -7.52
CA ILE A 866 -43.05 4.46 -8.38
C ILE A 866 -43.13 2.96 -8.68
N HIS A 867 -42.80 2.58 -9.92
CA HIS A 867 -42.54 1.20 -10.32
C HIS A 867 -41.03 0.88 -10.24
N PRO A 868 -40.64 -0.31 -9.73
CA PRO A 868 -39.24 -0.68 -9.52
C PRO A 868 -38.33 -0.51 -10.75
N ALA A 869 -38.83 -0.86 -11.93
CA ALA A 869 -38.10 -0.76 -13.21
C ALA A 869 -37.62 0.66 -13.58
N SER A 870 -38.06 1.71 -12.88
CA SER A 870 -37.66 3.10 -13.14
C SER A 870 -36.35 3.51 -12.47
N THR A 871 -35.80 2.73 -11.52
CA THR A 871 -34.57 3.13 -10.80
C THR A 871 -33.88 1.95 -10.13
N LYS A 872 -32.84 1.40 -10.77
CA LYS A 872 -31.84 0.54 -10.09
C LYS A 872 -30.96 1.42 -9.19
N ILE A 873 -31.44 1.70 -7.99
CA ILE A 873 -30.72 2.45 -6.96
C ILE A 873 -29.67 1.54 -6.33
N ALA A 874 -28.49 1.48 -6.93
CA ALA A 874 -27.28 0.98 -6.27
C ALA A 874 -26.61 2.08 -5.41
N ASP A 875 -26.65 3.34 -5.88
CA ASP A 875 -25.85 4.44 -5.30
C ASP A 875 -26.65 5.44 -4.44
N ASP A 876 -27.92 5.75 -4.74
CA ASP A 876 -28.68 6.79 -4.03
C ASP A 876 -29.01 6.48 -2.56
N ALA A 877 -28.78 5.23 -2.11
CA ALA A 877 -28.76 4.89 -0.70
C ALA A 877 -27.62 5.60 0.06
N MET A 878 -26.52 5.96 -0.61
CA MET A 878 -25.44 6.77 -0.05
C MET A 878 -25.77 8.27 -0.11
N SER A 879 -26.35 8.76 -1.22
CA SER A 879 -26.63 10.19 -1.42
C SER A 879 -27.77 10.73 -0.53
N THR A 880 -28.87 9.98 -0.39
CA THR A 880 -30.08 10.50 0.28
C THR A 880 -30.00 10.56 1.81
N ALA A 881 -28.89 10.09 2.41
CA ALA A 881 -28.59 10.27 3.83
C ALA A 881 -27.88 11.61 4.16
N SER A 882 -27.43 12.37 3.14
CA SER A 882 -26.66 13.61 3.33
C SER A 882 -27.50 14.91 3.29
N SER A 883 -28.83 14.78 3.28
CA SER A 883 -29.79 15.88 3.44
C SER A 883 -30.90 15.38 4.39
N THR A 884 -31.37 16.10 5.42
CA THR A 884 -31.27 17.55 5.70
C THR A 884 -31.44 17.81 7.21
N TYR A 885 -30.91 18.95 7.69
CA TYR A 885 -31.07 19.55 9.05
C TYR A 885 -30.38 18.87 10.24
#